data_AF-I8XLM4-F1
#
_entry.id   AF-I8XLM4-F1
#
_cell.length_a   1.000
_cell.length_b   1.000
_cell.length_c   1.000
_cell.angle_alpha   90.00
_cell.angle_beta   90.00
_cell.angle_gamma   90.00
#
_symmetry.space_group_name_H-M   'P 1'
#
loop_
_entity.id
_entity.type
_entity.pdbx_description
1 polymer ?
#
loop_
_entity_poly.entity_id
_entity_poly.type
_entity_poly.pdbx_seq_one_letter_code
_entity_poly.pdbx_strand_id
1 'polypeptide(L)'
;MQKTILFLLLILNPILFKSQNISSGLYFAAHNAIKEERTSLILSPEFNASKGFTLDFDIKFRSEEHNYGYVFRIIVDNEKSFDLIANITPGKKTLNLIEGDNIYLAFDEELLKQYTWNKWVHIRCSIYPDSLRLVFDNQMLQDRYKPINIKNVKFYFGYSNHNKFHSSDVPPMSIRNIKITDGKNKTIAYWPLKEHQPYSCSDSLHHIPATVTNPTWEINKHTKWVKEKTLELPIYTQICHAPSKGNIYFANSSSVLVYSTTDDTLDTIFSAHGAPYTEINNQLIYHPYYNELWSYDFDTLKWISIFNFKDNTWTRNDREIKNPEYSQHNAFVSPNDSCLYIFGGYGNYQYKNQILKKNRTQDNWKSVSYSEEIPPRYLSGSGYKNRDTILVFGGCGNPQGKQELGIINYYDLYAIDINTFKTKKLWTIPNDTKNFVIGNNIVADEKNNKLYALCFPNDCSNSYILLKSFDLDSGNNSTNYADTIPFTFNDVNSFCTLYYDSLQSQLYAVTNYNHNNKSNINVYSLAYPPLKVEDTLQTATGRKAILQRSFFFISVGVCIIAGIGCIYFCYRRRRRKRNFNPNSPVTTNTDRLHETTSEEENYKPKLTVHRKSSILFLDGFQVWDKNGIDITKSFTPILKQLLILIILYSVNNKKGISNVTLRELLWFDKMDESAQNNRRVNIRKLKLLLEKLDGAELVKESTYWSVKFTQTYCDYIEVCNCIDKVKNNEPITATNINDLPLNLLSGQLLPYVQTDWLDSFKSNYANSVLDTAISLSKQEYIKGNNELLIQIANSMFAHDKTDEYALILKCQALYKNGRTSLAKTTFDTFCNEYKAMLNTDYTKTFNEVINCQL
;
A
#
# COMPACT_ATOMS: atom_id res chain seq x y z
N MET A 1 -41.12 -30.67 -25.40
CA MET A 1 -41.20 -29.44 -24.57
C MET A 1 -40.68 -29.63 -23.13
N GLN A 2 -40.86 -30.78 -22.47
CA GLN A 2 -40.37 -30.96 -21.08
C GLN A 2 -38.83 -30.97 -20.93
N LYS A 3 -38.06 -31.41 -21.93
CA LYS A 3 -36.58 -31.40 -21.86
C LYS A 3 -35.94 -30.01 -22.03
N THR A 4 -36.63 -29.08 -22.69
CA THR A 4 -36.14 -27.71 -22.91
C THR A 4 -36.39 -26.80 -21.71
N ILE A 5 -37.47 -27.06 -20.96
CA ILE A 5 -37.80 -26.34 -19.72
C ILE A 5 -36.84 -26.74 -18.58
N LEU A 6 -36.42 -28.01 -18.51
CA LEU A 6 -35.43 -28.47 -17.52
C LEU A 6 -34.05 -27.84 -17.77
N PHE A 7 -33.67 -27.60 -19.03
CA PHE A 7 -32.42 -26.94 -19.38
C PHE A 7 -32.46 -25.42 -19.11
N LEU A 8 -33.62 -24.77 -19.25
CA LEU A 8 -33.81 -23.37 -18.84
C LEU A 8 -33.86 -23.19 -17.31
N LEU A 9 -34.41 -24.15 -16.57
CA LEU A 9 -34.41 -24.14 -15.09
C LEU A 9 -33.02 -24.37 -14.50
N LEU A 10 -32.12 -25.07 -15.21
CA LEU A 10 -30.71 -25.21 -14.83
C LEU A 10 -29.87 -23.96 -15.11
N ILE A 11 -30.30 -23.08 -16.02
CA ILE A 11 -29.66 -21.78 -16.30
C ILE A 11 -30.23 -20.66 -15.40
N LEU A 12 -31.32 -20.93 -14.68
CA LEU A 12 -32.02 -19.97 -13.80
C LEU A 12 -31.91 -20.30 -12.31
N ASN A 13 -31.01 -21.19 -11.90
CA ASN A 13 -30.51 -21.13 -10.54
C ASN A 13 -29.56 -19.94 -10.47
N PRO A 14 -29.92 -18.79 -9.85
CA PRO A 14 -28.86 -17.98 -9.29
C PRO A 14 -28.12 -18.94 -8.37
N ILE A 15 -26.85 -19.20 -8.67
CA ILE A 15 -25.95 -19.67 -7.63
C ILE A 15 -26.19 -18.67 -6.51
N LEU A 16 -26.86 -19.13 -5.46
CA LEU A 16 -26.84 -18.50 -4.16
C LEU A 16 -25.36 -18.58 -3.77
N PHE A 17 -24.55 -17.69 -4.35
CA PHE A 17 -23.35 -17.21 -3.73
C PHE A 17 -23.88 -16.65 -2.43
N LYS A 18 -23.81 -17.49 -1.39
CA LYS A 18 -23.88 -17.04 -0.02
C LYS A 18 -22.93 -15.86 0.01
N SER A 19 -23.45 -14.64 0.00
CA SER A 19 -22.61 -13.46 -0.17
C SER A 19 -21.55 -13.58 0.91
N GLN A 20 -20.29 -13.74 0.53
CA GLN A 20 -19.21 -13.63 1.49
C GLN A 20 -19.44 -12.29 2.17
N ASN A 21 -19.50 -12.31 3.50
CA ASN A 21 -19.99 -11.18 4.29
C ASN A 21 -18.88 -10.14 4.33
N ILE A 22 -18.66 -9.45 3.20
CA ILE A 22 -17.66 -8.41 3.04
C ILE A 22 -18.07 -7.26 3.94
N SER A 23 -17.19 -6.88 4.87
CA SER A 23 -17.40 -5.71 5.70
C SER A 23 -17.34 -4.48 4.81
N SER A 24 -18.47 -3.81 4.63
CA SER A 24 -18.61 -2.60 3.81
C SER A 24 -19.48 -1.57 4.53
N GLY A 25 -19.41 -0.33 4.07
CA GLY A 25 -20.04 0.81 4.72
C GLY A 25 -19.03 1.86 5.17
N LEU A 26 -19.58 2.91 5.78
CA LEU A 26 -18.83 4.00 6.40
C LEU A 26 -18.99 3.92 7.92
N TYR A 27 -17.87 3.80 8.63
CA TYR A 27 -17.79 3.91 10.08
C TYR A 27 -17.78 5.39 10.48
N PHE A 28 -18.63 5.76 11.43
CA PHE A 28 -18.68 7.11 11.98
C PHE A 28 -17.90 7.20 13.29
N ALA A 29 -16.83 7.98 13.32
CA ALA A 29 -16.18 8.43 14.55
C ALA A 29 -17.17 9.29 15.35
N ALA A 30 -17.31 8.95 16.64
CA ALA A 30 -18.39 9.43 17.50
C ALA A 30 -17.83 10.12 18.75
N HIS A 31 -18.21 9.66 19.95
CA HIS A 31 -17.80 10.32 21.20
C HIS A 31 -16.39 9.96 21.66
N ASN A 32 -15.83 8.86 21.16
CA ASN A 32 -14.43 8.50 21.32
C ASN A 32 -13.44 9.40 20.55
N ALA A 33 -13.95 10.26 19.66
CA ALA A 33 -13.15 11.23 18.92
C ALA A 33 -13.50 12.67 19.36
N ILE A 34 -12.52 13.58 19.25
CA ILE A 34 -12.78 15.01 19.41
C ILE A 34 -13.76 15.49 18.33
N LYS A 35 -14.47 16.60 18.58
CA LYS A 35 -15.58 17.03 17.72
C LYS A 35 -15.15 17.25 16.27
N GLU A 36 -13.94 17.77 16.07
CA GLU A 36 -13.31 18.05 14.79
C GLU A 36 -12.98 16.79 13.98
N GLU A 37 -12.85 15.64 14.67
CA GLU A 37 -12.53 14.33 14.09
C GLU A 37 -13.79 13.46 13.88
N ARG A 38 -14.97 13.93 14.30
CA ARG A 38 -16.24 13.21 14.09
C ARG A 38 -16.57 13.13 12.60
N THR A 39 -17.18 12.02 12.20
CA THR A 39 -17.45 11.76 10.78
C THR A 39 -18.74 12.44 10.33
N SER A 40 -18.70 13.04 9.13
CA SER A 40 -19.90 13.49 8.40
C SER A 40 -19.93 12.86 7.03
N LEU A 41 -21.14 12.48 6.58
CA LEU A 41 -21.42 12.13 5.19
C LEU A 41 -22.51 13.06 4.65
N ILE A 42 -22.21 13.76 3.56
CA ILE A 42 -23.10 14.75 2.95
C ILE A 42 -23.51 14.26 1.55
N LEU A 43 -24.83 14.19 1.33
CA LEU A 43 -25.44 13.82 0.04
C LEU A 43 -26.31 14.98 -0.45
N SER A 44 -26.20 15.33 -1.72
CA SER A 44 -26.99 16.43 -2.33
C SER A 44 -27.39 16.10 -3.77
N PRO A 45 -28.18 15.03 -4.01
CA PRO A 45 -28.69 14.74 -5.34
C PRO A 45 -29.72 15.79 -5.79
N GLU A 46 -29.71 16.14 -7.08
CA GLU A 46 -30.73 17.02 -7.67
C GLU A 46 -31.94 16.19 -8.15
N PHE A 47 -33.12 16.49 -7.61
CA PHE A 47 -34.37 15.84 -8.02
C PHE A 47 -35.61 16.66 -7.64
N ASN A 48 -36.77 16.31 -8.22
CA ASN A 48 -38.04 16.93 -7.87
C ASN A 48 -38.64 16.29 -6.61
N ALA A 49 -38.48 16.97 -5.48
CA ALA A 49 -38.98 16.53 -4.16
C ALA A 49 -40.42 17.00 -3.84
N SER A 50 -41.12 17.67 -4.76
CA SER A 50 -42.44 18.30 -4.49
C SER A 50 -43.54 17.32 -4.08
N LYS A 51 -43.39 16.03 -4.40
CA LYS A 51 -44.29 14.95 -3.98
C LYS A 51 -43.75 14.12 -2.81
N GLY A 52 -42.69 14.60 -2.17
CA GLY A 52 -41.96 13.87 -1.14
C GLY A 52 -40.85 12.99 -1.70
N PHE A 53 -40.16 12.31 -0.79
CA PHE A 53 -39.05 11.39 -1.07
C PHE A 53 -38.92 10.36 0.05
N THR A 54 -38.06 9.37 -0.17
CA THR A 54 -37.70 8.36 0.82
C THR A 54 -36.19 8.17 0.86
N LEU A 55 -35.63 8.18 2.06
CA LEU A 55 -34.27 7.80 2.40
C LEU A 55 -34.29 6.38 3.00
N ASP A 56 -33.52 5.48 2.43
CA ASP A 56 -33.52 4.05 2.74
C ASP A 56 -32.05 3.59 2.90
N PHE A 57 -31.69 2.98 4.03
CA PHE A 57 -30.31 2.58 4.32
C PHE A 57 -30.23 1.53 5.42
N ASP A 58 -29.08 0.86 5.52
CA ASP A 58 -28.78 -0.01 6.65
C ASP A 58 -27.85 0.69 7.64
N ILE A 59 -28.10 0.50 8.92
CA ILE A 59 -27.29 1.01 10.03
C ILE A 59 -26.89 -0.11 10.98
N LYS A 60 -25.69 0.00 11.53
CA LYS A 60 -25.17 -0.86 12.60
C LYS A 60 -24.71 0.03 13.75
N PHE A 61 -25.42 -0.01 14.86
CA PHE A 61 -25.00 0.71 16.06
C PHE A 61 -23.94 -0.10 16.81
N ARG A 62 -22.96 0.62 17.39
CA ARG A 62 -21.87 0.04 18.19
C ARG A 62 -22.03 0.48 19.63
N SER A 63 -21.56 -0.33 20.57
CA SER A 63 -21.53 0.07 21.98
C SER A 63 -20.29 0.91 22.24
N GLU A 64 -20.46 2.11 22.80
CA GLU A 64 -19.38 2.95 23.32
C GLU A 64 -19.83 3.51 24.68
N GLU A 65 -19.00 4.31 25.36
CA GLU A 65 -19.39 4.94 26.63
C GLU A 65 -20.59 5.89 26.47
N HIS A 66 -20.68 6.55 25.32
CA HIS A 66 -21.77 7.46 24.97
C HIS A 66 -22.39 7.06 23.62
N ASN A 67 -23.70 6.75 23.65
CA ASN A 67 -24.43 6.21 22.50
C ASN A 67 -25.53 7.15 21.96
N TYR A 68 -25.35 8.44 22.16
CA TYR A 68 -26.30 9.48 21.76
C TYR A 68 -25.84 10.22 20.50
N GLY A 69 -26.77 10.60 19.61
CA GLY A 69 -26.49 11.61 18.58
C GLY A 69 -27.43 11.57 17.38
N TYR A 70 -27.12 12.42 16.40
CA TYR A 70 -27.86 12.53 15.14
C TYR A 70 -27.41 11.42 14.17
N VAL A 71 -28.32 10.49 13.84
CA VAL A 71 -28.11 9.50 12.77
C VAL A 71 -28.08 10.23 11.44
N PHE A 72 -29.11 11.04 11.17
CA PHE A 72 -29.12 11.96 10.05
C PHE A 72 -29.86 13.25 10.40
N ARG A 73 -29.63 14.24 9.53
CA ARG A 73 -30.31 15.51 9.43
C ARG A 73 -30.66 15.77 7.96
N ILE A 74 -31.95 15.89 7.67
CA ILE A 74 -32.44 16.17 6.32
C ILE A 74 -32.89 17.62 6.27
N ILE A 75 -32.17 18.44 5.50
CA ILE A 75 -32.41 19.88 5.40
C ILE A 75 -33.22 20.16 4.13
N VAL A 76 -34.32 20.89 4.29
CA VAL A 76 -35.21 21.32 3.22
C VAL A 76 -35.11 22.83 3.08
N ASP A 77 -34.77 23.30 1.88
CA ASP A 77 -34.65 24.73 1.51
C ASP A 77 -33.76 25.58 2.44
N ASN A 78 -32.83 24.96 3.17
CA ASN A 78 -32.00 25.59 4.23
C ASN A 78 -32.81 26.26 5.37
N GLU A 79 -34.11 26.00 5.48
CA GLU A 79 -35.00 26.62 6.49
C GLU A 79 -35.55 25.62 7.50
N LYS A 80 -35.69 24.34 7.12
CA LYS A 80 -36.20 23.30 8.01
C LYS A 80 -35.27 22.10 8.03
N SER A 81 -35.22 21.40 9.16
CA SER A 81 -34.52 20.14 9.32
C SER A 81 -35.40 19.06 9.93
N PHE A 82 -35.37 17.88 9.33
CA PHE A 82 -35.92 16.65 9.91
C PHE A 82 -34.77 15.78 10.39
N ASP A 83 -34.72 15.53 11.70
CA ASP A 83 -33.57 14.92 12.35
C ASP A 83 -33.94 13.58 12.97
N LEU A 84 -33.19 12.54 12.64
CA LEU A 84 -33.30 11.25 13.31
C LEU A 84 -32.23 11.15 14.40
N ILE A 85 -32.65 11.14 15.66
CA ILE A 85 -31.77 11.11 16.83
C ILE A 85 -31.86 9.74 17.49
N ALA A 86 -30.70 9.12 17.67
CA ALA A 86 -30.56 7.87 18.41
C ALA A 86 -29.99 8.15 19.80
N ASN A 87 -30.56 7.52 20.81
CA ASN A 87 -29.95 7.31 22.11
C ASN A 87 -30.03 5.82 22.39
N ILE A 88 -28.91 5.10 22.34
CA ILE A 88 -28.90 3.66 22.60
C ILE A 88 -28.05 3.36 23.83
N THR A 89 -28.02 4.28 24.80
CA THR A 89 -27.28 4.07 26.05
C THR A 89 -27.91 2.92 26.86
N PRO A 90 -27.10 2.08 27.55
CA PRO A 90 -27.62 1.07 28.46
C PRO A 90 -28.65 1.66 29.44
N GLY A 91 -29.84 1.08 29.50
CA GLY A 91 -30.93 1.52 30.39
C GLY A 91 -31.86 2.61 29.82
N LYS A 92 -31.51 3.27 28.70
CA LYS A 92 -32.39 4.22 28.00
C LYS A 92 -32.17 4.15 26.50
N LYS A 93 -33.12 3.56 25.78
CA LYS A 93 -33.05 3.44 24.31
C LYS A 93 -34.20 4.19 23.63
N THR A 94 -33.89 5.16 22.78
CA THR A 94 -34.86 5.94 22.01
C THR A 94 -34.37 6.20 20.59
N LEU A 95 -35.28 6.20 19.62
CA LEU A 95 -35.02 6.57 18.24
C LEU A 95 -36.15 7.49 17.76
N ASN A 96 -35.84 8.78 17.65
CA ASN A 96 -36.84 9.83 17.47
C ASN A 96 -36.61 10.61 16.17
N LEU A 97 -37.66 10.81 15.39
CA LEU A 97 -37.69 11.73 14.26
C LEU A 97 -38.34 13.05 14.70
N ILE A 98 -37.58 14.14 14.61
CA ILE A 98 -37.99 15.46 15.10
C ILE A 98 -37.91 16.53 14.00
N GLU A 99 -38.65 17.63 14.17
CA GLU A 99 -38.41 18.91 13.47
C GLU A 99 -38.52 20.06 14.47
N GLY A 100 -37.42 20.79 14.68
CA GLY A 100 -37.30 21.75 15.77
C GLY A 100 -37.50 21.08 17.14
N ASP A 101 -38.41 21.62 17.95
CA ASP A 101 -38.76 21.06 19.26
C ASP A 101 -39.87 19.99 19.21
N ASN A 102 -40.39 19.69 18.01
CA ASN A 102 -41.50 18.74 17.84
C ASN A 102 -40.98 17.33 17.59
N ILE A 103 -41.34 16.38 18.47
CA ILE A 103 -41.13 14.94 18.24
C ILE A 103 -42.35 14.41 17.49
N TYR A 104 -42.16 13.97 16.25
CA TYR A 104 -43.27 13.41 15.45
C TYR A 104 -43.35 11.89 15.56
N LEU A 105 -42.22 11.18 15.45
CA LEU A 105 -42.20 9.72 15.55
C LEU A 105 -41.16 9.29 16.56
N ALA A 106 -41.55 8.46 17.53
CA ALA A 106 -40.66 7.88 18.52
C ALA A 106 -40.95 6.38 18.64
N PHE A 107 -39.92 5.55 18.46
CA PHE A 107 -40.06 4.10 18.69
C PHE A 107 -40.09 3.77 20.18
N ASP A 108 -40.86 2.73 20.51
CA ASP A 108 -40.93 2.17 21.85
C ASP A 108 -39.54 1.69 22.33
N GLU A 109 -39.22 2.01 23.58
CA GLU A 109 -37.97 1.60 24.21
C GLU A 109 -37.84 0.07 24.30
N GLU A 110 -38.93 -0.66 24.54
CA GLU A 110 -38.93 -2.13 24.58
C GLU A 110 -38.49 -2.74 23.25
N LEU A 111 -38.91 -2.13 22.14
CA LEU A 111 -38.48 -2.55 20.80
C LEU A 111 -36.96 -2.41 20.63
N LEU A 112 -36.43 -1.24 21.02
CA LEU A 112 -35.00 -0.95 20.89
C LEU A 112 -34.16 -1.74 21.89
N LYS A 113 -34.73 -2.16 23.03
CA LYS A 113 -34.09 -3.07 24.00
C LYS A 113 -33.76 -4.42 23.36
N GLN A 114 -34.62 -4.93 22.48
CA GLN A 114 -34.40 -6.19 21.75
C GLN A 114 -33.26 -6.11 20.72
N TYR A 115 -32.89 -4.91 20.25
CA TYR A 115 -31.79 -4.74 19.33
C TYR A 115 -30.44 -5.08 19.98
N THR A 116 -29.70 -5.97 19.31
CA THR A 116 -28.33 -6.36 19.70
C THR A 116 -27.32 -5.45 19.02
N TRP A 117 -26.33 -4.97 19.77
CA TRP A 117 -25.18 -4.23 19.23
C TRP A 117 -24.51 -4.95 18.07
N ASN A 118 -23.85 -4.17 17.20
CA ASN A 118 -23.07 -4.65 16.07
C ASN A 118 -23.86 -5.47 15.03
N LYS A 119 -25.20 -5.39 15.03
CA LYS A 119 -26.07 -5.96 14.00
C LYS A 119 -26.56 -4.89 13.02
N TRP A 120 -26.59 -5.23 11.74
CA TRP A 120 -27.21 -4.39 10.73
C TRP A 120 -28.73 -4.42 10.87
N VAL A 121 -29.35 -3.25 10.83
CA VAL A 121 -30.81 -3.04 10.80
C VAL A 121 -31.16 -2.04 9.72
N HIS A 122 -32.37 -2.18 9.20
CA HIS A 122 -32.83 -1.40 8.07
C HIS A 122 -33.65 -0.19 8.53
N ILE A 123 -33.34 0.99 8.00
CA ILE A 123 -34.10 2.23 8.26
C ILE A 123 -34.64 2.79 6.95
N ARG A 124 -35.92 3.14 6.97
CA ARG A 124 -36.57 3.89 5.89
C ARG A 124 -37.30 5.10 6.45
N CYS A 125 -36.89 6.30 6.03
CA CYS A 125 -37.54 7.56 6.37
C CYS A 125 -38.15 8.19 5.13
N SER A 126 -39.47 8.38 5.11
CA SER A 126 -40.21 9.05 4.04
C SER A 126 -40.76 10.38 4.53
N ILE A 127 -40.53 11.45 3.77
CA ILE A 127 -41.05 12.79 4.04
C ILE A 127 -41.91 13.21 2.85
N TYR A 128 -43.20 13.48 3.11
CA TYR A 128 -44.20 13.96 2.15
C TYR A 128 -44.65 15.37 2.54
N PRO A 129 -45.28 16.14 1.63
CA PRO A 129 -45.64 17.54 1.92
C PRO A 129 -46.45 17.77 3.20
N ASP A 130 -47.25 16.81 3.66
CA ASP A 130 -48.17 16.92 4.80
C ASP A 130 -47.99 15.80 5.86
N SER A 131 -47.05 14.87 5.64
CA SER A 131 -46.93 13.66 6.44
C SER A 131 -45.54 13.06 6.36
N LEU A 132 -45.20 12.26 7.37
CA LEU A 132 -43.90 11.61 7.46
C LEU A 132 -44.06 10.18 7.97
N ARG A 133 -43.13 9.31 7.58
CA ARG A 133 -43.13 7.89 7.92
C ARG A 133 -41.70 7.44 8.24
N LEU A 134 -41.55 6.68 9.31
CA LEU A 134 -40.28 6.06 9.70
C LEU A 134 -40.48 4.57 9.90
N VAL A 135 -39.58 3.79 9.34
CA VAL A 135 -39.51 2.33 9.50
C VAL A 135 -38.17 1.97 10.13
N PHE A 136 -38.22 1.11 11.14
CA PHE A 136 -37.07 0.46 11.77
C PHE A 136 -37.29 -1.05 11.71
N ASP A 137 -36.51 -1.73 10.86
CA ASP A 137 -36.74 -3.11 10.39
C ASP A 137 -38.19 -3.34 9.92
N ASN A 138 -39.01 -4.01 10.74
CA ASN A 138 -40.38 -4.41 10.42
C ASN A 138 -41.44 -3.49 11.03
N GLN A 139 -41.02 -2.49 11.81
CA GLN A 139 -41.91 -1.62 12.57
C GLN A 139 -42.02 -0.26 11.91
N MET A 140 -43.25 0.24 11.80
CA MET A 140 -43.55 1.47 11.05
C MET A 140 -44.34 2.43 11.91
N LEU A 141 -43.91 3.68 11.91
CA LEU A 141 -44.60 4.82 12.50
C LEU A 141 -44.92 5.84 11.41
N GLN A 142 -46.06 6.52 11.54
CA GLN A 142 -46.48 7.57 10.62
C GLN A 142 -47.25 8.66 11.38
N ASP A 143 -47.03 9.91 11.00
CA ASP A 143 -47.73 11.08 11.55
C ASP A 143 -47.90 12.18 10.48
N ARG A 144 -48.72 13.19 10.78
CA ARG A 144 -48.98 14.37 9.95
C ARG A 144 -48.38 15.62 10.57
N TYR A 145 -48.04 16.57 9.71
CA TYR A 145 -47.53 17.87 10.14
C TYR A 145 -48.08 18.99 9.28
N LYS A 146 -47.85 20.24 9.68
CA LYS A 146 -48.32 21.40 8.91
C LYS A 146 -47.72 21.34 7.49
N PRO A 147 -48.55 21.36 6.42
CA PRO A 147 -48.06 21.18 5.07
C PRO A 147 -46.94 22.16 4.69
N ILE A 148 -45.90 21.64 4.05
CA ILE A 148 -44.76 22.41 3.53
C ILE A 148 -44.55 22.16 2.03
N ASN A 149 -43.91 23.11 1.38
CA ASN A 149 -43.32 22.89 0.07
C ASN A 149 -41.95 22.25 0.26
N ILE A 150 -41.65 21.17 -0.47
CA ILE A 150 -40.37 20.47 -0.36
C ILE A 150 -39.57 20.73 -1.64
N LYS A 151 -38.55 21.57 -1.52
CA LYS A 151 -37.54 21.80 -2.56
C LYS A 151 -36.15 21.72 -1.93
N ASN A 152 -35.13 21.57 -2.78
CA ASN A 152 -33.71 21.57 -2.41
C ASN A 152 -33.40 20.77 -1.13
N VAL A 153 -33.32 19.45 -1.28
CA VAL A 153 -33.10 18.55 -0.13
C VAL A 153 -31.62 18.20 -0.01
N LYS A 154 -31.05 18.37 1.19
CA LYS A 154 -29.70 17.91 1.53
C LYS A 154 -29.74 16.92 2.68
N PHE A 155 -28.90 15.90 2.61
CA PHE A 155 -28.84 14.84 3.61
C PHE A 155 -27.47 14.90 4.28
N TYR A 156 -27.47 15.00 5.61
CA TYR A 156 -26.29 14.94 6.45
C TYR A 156 -26.42 13.73 7.35
N PHE A 157 -25.44 12.82 7.36
CA PHE A 157 -25.34 11.79 8.38
C PHE A 157 -24.27 12.16 9.39
N GLY A 158 -24.53 11.88 10.68
CA GLY A 158 -23.61 12.18 11.76
C GLY A 158 -23.37 13.69 11.94
N TYR A 159 -22.10 14.09 11.90
CA TYR A 159 -21.71 15.48 12.10
C TYR A 159 -22.32 16.39 11.03
N SER A 160 -22.77 17.58 11.42
CA SER A 160 -23.29 18.60 10.49
C SER A 160 -22.56 19.92 10.69
N ASN A 161 -21.94 20.41 9.61
CA ASN A 161 -21.35 21.75 9.54
C ASN A 161 -22.29 22.80 8.92
N HIS A 162 -23.58 22.50 8.77
CA HIS A 162 -24.53 23.44 8.17
C HIS A 162 -24.72 24.68 9.06
N ASN A 163 -24.63 25.88 8.49
CA ASN A 163 -24.64 27.14 9.25
C ASN A 163 -25.80 27.30 10.25
N LYS A 164 -27.03 26.92 9.86
CA LYS A 164 -28.21 27.01 10.74
C LYS A 164 -28.48 25.75 11.57
N PHE A 165 -27.91 24.62 11.14
CA PHE A 165 -28.25 23.30 11.66
C PHE A 165 -26.98 22.53 11.97
N HIS A 166 -26.08 23.18 12.71
CA HIS A 166 -24.84 22.61 13.17
C HIS A 166 -25.14 21.56 14.25
N SER A 167 -24.48 20.41 14.17
CA SER A 167 -24.59 19.40 15.22
C SER A 167 -23.28 18.61 15.31
N SER A 168 -22.72 18.56 16.52
CA SER A 168 -21.53 17.76 16.79
C SER A 168 -21.83 16.33 17.23
N ASP A 169 -23.03 16.04 17.75
CA ASP A 169 -23.32 14.75 18.36
C ASP A 169 -23.59 13.68 17.32
N VAL A 170 -22.78 12.64 17.34
CA VAL A 170 -22.84 11.52 16.40
C VAL A 170 -22.99 10.25 17.23
N PRO A 171 -24.00 9.40 16.97
CA PRO A 171 -24.10 8.13 17.65
C PRO A 171 -23.04 7.18 17.07
N PRO A 172 -22.45 6.28 17.87
CA PRO A 172 -21.57 5.23 17.38
C PRO A 172 -22.29 4.32 16.37
N MET A 173 -22.06 4.55 15.07
CA MET A 173 -22.77 3.87 14.00
C MET A 173 -21.90 3.62 12.77
N SER A 174 -22.19 2.55 12.04
CA SER A 174 -21.74 2.36 10.66
C SER A 174 -22.98 2.33 9.77
N ILE A 175 -22.91 2.90 8.56
CA ILE A 175 -24.03 2.90 7.60
C ILE A 175 -23.59 2.32 6.26
N ARG A 176 -24.54 1.76 5.49
CA ARG A 176 -24.32 1.27 4.12
C ARG A 176 -25.61 1.29 3.31
N ASN A 177 -25.50 1.02 2.00
CA ASN A 177 -26.63 0.84 1.10
C ASN A 177 -27.62 2.03 1.09
N ILE A 178 -27.11 3.27 1.06
CA ILE A 178 -27.95 4.46 1.10
C ILE A 178 -28.65 4.66 -0.24
N LYS A 179 -29.97 4.63 -0.25
CA LYS A 179 -30.83 4.78 -1.42
C LYS A 179 -31.80 5.94 -1.20
N ILE A 180 -31.97 6.77 -2.23
CA ILE A 180 -32.95 7.84 -2.24
C ILE A 180 -33.94 7.58 -3.37
N THR A 181 -35.23 7.63 -3.08
CA THR A 181 -36.31 7.53 -4.07
C THR A 181 -37.23 8.74 -4.03
N ASP A 182 -37.79 9.14 -5.16
CA ASP A 182 -38.79 10.21 -5.21
C ASP A 182 -40.18 9.74 -4.74
N GLY A 183 -41.14 10.67 -4.65
CA GLY A 183 -42.53 10.40 -4.30
C GLY A 183 -43.29 9.50 -5.30
N LYS A 184 -42.69 9.14 -6.44
CA LYS A 184 -43.21 8.13 -7.39
C LYS A 184 -42.47 6.80 -7.27
N ASN A 185 -41.65 6.62 -6.23
CA ASN A 185 -40.85 5.43 -5.96
C ASN A 185 -39.77 5.16 -7.03
N LYS A 186 -39.38 6.16 -7.81
CA LYS A 186 -38.24 6.06 -8.74
C LYS A 186 -36.95 6.27 -7.95
N THR A 187 -35.96 5.40 -8.15
CA THR A 187 -34.64 5.56 -7.52
C THR A 187 -33.90 6.73 -8.15
N ILE A 188 -33.48 7.67 -7.30
CA ILE A 188 -32.77 8.90 -7.66
C ILE A 188 -31.26 8.70 -7.52
N ALA A 189 -30.83 8.05 -6.45
CA ALA A 189 -29.42 7.78 -6.19
C ALA A 189 -29.27 6.54 -5.31
N TYR A 190 -28.15 5.84 -5.45
CA TYR A 190 -27.81 4.69 -4.60
C TYR A 190 -26.30 4.65 -4.33
N TRP A 191 -25.92 4.77 -3.06
CA TRP A 191 -24.55 4.62 -2.57
C TRP A 191 -24.43 3.32 -1.78
N PRO A 192 -23.86 2.25 -2.38
CA PRO A 192 -23.61 1.01 -1.65
C PRO A 192 -22.60 1.17 -0.51
N LEU A 193 -21.68 2.13 -0.62
CA LEU A 193 -20.53 2.33 0.27
C LEU A 193 -19.58 1.11 0.34
N LYS A 194 -19.44 0.42 -0.79
CA LYS A 194 -18.55 -0.75 -0.97
C LYS A 194 -17.25 -0.42 -1.73
N GLU A 195 -17.19 0.75 -2.34
CA GLU A 195 -16.03 1.31 -3.04
C GLU A 195 -15.99 2.81 -2.70
N HIS A 196 -14.79 3.41 -2.66
CA HIS A 196 -14.66 4.81 -2.27
C HIS A 196 -13.44 5.52 -2.87
N GLN A 197 -13.40 6.83 -2.69
CA GLN A 197 -12.21 7.68 -2.79
C GLN A 197 -11.77 8.08 -1.37
N PRO A 198 -10.62 8.75 -1.17
CA PRO A 198 -10.16 9.10 0.17
C PRO A 198 -11.21 9.85 1.01
N TYR A 199 -11.84 10.90 0.46
CA TYR A 199 -12.79 11.78 1.16
C TYR A 199 -14.17 11.89 0.47
N SER A 200 -14.49 10.93 -0.39
CA SER A 200 -15.72 10.94 -1.18
C SER A 200 -16.10 9.55 -1.66
N CYS A 201 -17.35 9.39 -2.07
CA CYS A 201 -17.78 8.25 -2.88
C CYS A 201 -18.87 8.70 -3.85
N SER A 202 -18.99 8.05 -5.00
CA SER A 202 -20.03 8.30 -5.98
C SER A 202 -21.13 7.26 -5.90
N ASP A 203 -22.35 7.67 -6.23
CA ASP A 203 -23.48 6.77 -6.35
C ASP A 203 -23.29 5.83 -7.57
N SER A 204 -23.88 4.64 -7.51
CA SER A 204 -23.70 3.59 -8.52
C SER A 204 -24.57 3.76 -9.78
N LEU A 205 -25.54 4.68 -9.78
CA LEU A 205 -26.48 4.87 -10.89
C LEU A 205 -26.06 6.03 -11.79
N HIS A 206 -25.69 7.17 -11.19
CA HIS A 206 -25.50 8.43 -11.90
C HIS A 206 -24.16 9.11 -11.59
N HIS A 207 -23.29 8.47 -10.79
CA HIS A 207 -22.01 9.00 -10.31
C HIS A 207 -22.08 10.32 -9.52
N ILE A 208 -23.22 10.59 -8.89
CA ILE A 208 -23.47 11.72 -8.00
C ILE A 208 -22.51 11.60 -6.80
N PRO A 209 -21.68 12.63 -6.54
CA PRO A 209 -20.72 12.58 -5.45
C PRO A 209 -21.39 12.73 -4.09
N ALA A 210 -20.86 12.01 -3.12
CA ALA A 210 -21.05 12.18 -1.70
C ALA A 210 -19.72 12.62 -1.08
N THR A 211 -19.77 13.62 -0.21
CA THR A 211 -18.57 14.14 0.49
C THR A 211 -18.51 13.55 1.88
N VAL A 212 -17.32 13.10 2.29
CA VAL A 212 -17.09 12.53 3.61
C VAL A 212 -15.99 13.30 4.33
N THR A 213 -16.23 13.68 5.58
CA THR A 213 -15.21 14.24 6.48
C THR A 213 -14.84 13.20 7.51
N ASN A 214 -13.54 13.11 7.86
CA ASN A 214 -12.98 12.08 8.74
C ASN A 214 -13.46 10.64 8.42
N PRO A 215 -13.28 10.18 7.17
CA PRO A 215 -13.82 8.91 6.71
C PRO A 215 -13.08 7.73 7.31
N THR A 216 -13.82 6.75 7.84
CA THR A 216 -13.30 5.41 8.12
C THR A 216 -14.11 4.39 7.31
N TRP A 217 -13.55 3.94 6.19
CA TRP A 217 -14.25 3.00 5.31
C TRP A 217 -14.10 1.56 5.81
N GLU A 218 -15.22 0.88 6.09
CA GLU A 218 -15.22 -0.48 6.63
C GLU A 218 -14.58 -1.49 5.66
N ILE A 219 -14.68 -1.23 4.35
CA ILE A 219 -14.08 -2.07 3.31
C ILE A 219 -12.54 -2.12 3.39
N ASN A 220 -11.90 -1.08 3.96
CA ASN A 220 -10.45 -1.05 4.10
C ASN A 220 -9.92 -2.09 5.09
N LYS A 221 -10.77 -2.66 5.95
CA LYS A 221 -10.39 -3.80 6.81
C LYS A 221 -9.97 -5.03 5.99
N HIS A 222 -10.36 -5.11 4.72
CA HIS A 222 -9.96 -6.18 3.80
C HIS A 222 -8.71 -5.85 2.98
N THR A 223 -8.19 -4.62 3.06
CA THR A 223 -7.08 -4.12 2.22
C THR A 223 -5.95 -3.48 3.01
N LYS A 224 -6.08 -3.37 4.34
CA LYS A 224 -5.06 -2.79 5.21
C LYS A 224 -4.87 -3.65 6.45
N TRP A 225 -3.62 -4.00 6.74
CA TRP A 225 -3.27 -4.66 7.99
C TRP A 225 -3.47 -3.71 9.16
N VAL A 226 -4.25 -4.14 10.15
CA VAL A 226 -4.39 -3.45 11.42
C VAL A 226 -3.39 -4.05 12.39
N LYS A 227 -2.49 -3.24 12.95
CA LYS A 227 -1.59 -3.70 14.02
C LYS A 227 -2.36 -3.75 15.33
N GLU A 228 -2.70 -4.95 15.78
CA GLU A 228 -3.52 -5.18 16.98
C GLU A 228 -2.71 -5.09 18.27
N LYS A 229 -1.48 -5.62 18.25
CA LYS A 229 -0.61 -5.68 19.43
C LYS A 229 0.86 -5.51 19.05
N THR A 230 1.60 -4.84 19.93
CA THR A 230 3.08 -4.77 19.95
C THR A 230 3.53 -5.27 21.31
N LEU A 231 4.31 -6.34 21.35
CA LEU A 231 4.78 -6.98 22.57
C LEU A 231 6.31 -7.02 22.57
N GLU A 232 6.90 -6.55 23.65
CA GLU A 232 8.34 -6.69 23.91
C GLU A 232 8.52 -7.69 25.04
N LEU A 233 8.83 -8.94 24.69
CA LEU A 233 8.87 -10.07 25.61
C LEU A 233 10.31 -10.57 25.82
N PRO A 234 10.57 -11.39 26.85
CA PRO A 234 11.88 -12.03 27.03
C PRO A 234 12.36 -12.70 25.74
N ILE A 235 13.68 -12.70 25.50
CA ILE A 235 14.25 -13.30 24.30
C ILE A 235 13.78 -14.75 24.12
N TYR A 236 13.64 -15.16 22.87
CA TYR A 236 13.25 -16.51 22.49
C TYR A 236 11.86 -16.90 23.00
N THR A 237 10.95 -15.91 23.10
CA THR A 237 9.53 -16.18 23.32
C THR A 237 8.98 -16.99 22.14
N GLN A 238 8.38 -18.14 22.45
CA GLN A 238 7.79 -19.04 21.46
C GLN A 238 6.32 -18.70 21.22
N ILE A 239 5.84 -18.92 20.01
CA ILE A 239 4.58 -18.41 19.47
C ILE A 239 3.80 -19.55 18.82
N CYS A 240 2.52 -19.69 19.16
CA CYS A 240 1.63 -20.59 18.42
C CYS A 240 0.20 -20.08 18.40
N HIS A 241 -0.61 -20.55 17.45
CA HIS A 241 -2.03 -20.25 17.37
C HIS A 241 -2.86 -21.49 17.69
N ALA A 242 -3.99 -21.28 18.35
CA ALA A 242 -5.03 -22.27 18.58
C ALA A 242 -6.31 -21.85 17.83
N PRO A 243 -6.46 -22.25 16.54
CA PRO A 243 -7.60 -21.85 15.73
C PRO A 243 -8.96 -22.23 16.34
N SER A 244 -9.03 -23.38 17.01
CA SER A 244 -10.26 -23.85 17.66
C SER A 244 -10.73 -22.97 18.82
N LYS A 245 -9.89 -22.06 19.29
CA LYS A 245 -10.17 -21.18 20.44
C LYS A 245 -10.15 -19.70 20.09
N GLY A 246 -9.66 -19.32 18.90
CA GLY A 246 -9.37 -17.92 18.59
C GLY A 246 -8.31 -17.34 19.53
N ASN A 247 -7.23 -18.09 19.81
CA ASN A 247 -6.16 -17.64 20.70
C ASN A 247 -4.80 -17.72 20.04
N ILE A 248 -3.97 -16.69 20.25
CA ILE A 248 -2.53 -16.72 19.97
C ILE A 248 -1.79 -16.75 21.32
N TYR A 249 -0.90 -17.73 21.48
CA TYR A 249 -0.12 -17.95 22.69
C TYR A 249 1.32 -17.49 22.50
N PHE A 250 1.86 -16.82 23.53
CA PHE A 250 3.26 -16.42 23.62
C PHE A 250 3.87 -17.01 24.90
N ALA A 251 4.70 -18.02 24.79
CA ALA A 251 5.30 -18.73 25.92
C ALA A 251 6.76 -18.34 26.10
N ASN A 252 7.15 -17.98 27.32
CA ASN A 252 8.52 -17.71 27.72
C ASN A 252 8.83 -18.41 29.06
N SER A 253 10.05 -18.25 29.56
CA SER A 253 10.53 -18.92 30.78
C SER A 253 9.76 -18.58 32.07
N SER A 254 8.91 -17.55 32.06
CA SER A 254 8.18 -17.06 33.23
C SER A 254 6.65 -17.15 33.10
N SER A 255 6.13 -17.08 31.88
CA SER A 255 4.69 -16.92 31.65
C SER A 255 4.25 -17.39 30.26
N VAL A 256 2.95 -17.64 30.15
CA VAL A 256 2.22 -17.83 28.90
C VAL A 256 1.24 -16.67 28.76
N LEU A 257 1.45 -15.82 27.77
CA LEU A 257 0.48 -14.79 27.40
C LEU A 257 -0.54 -15.38 26.43
N VAL A 258 -1.80 -14.97 26.59
CA VAL A 258 -2.93 -15.43 25.79
C VAL A 258 -3.60 -14.21 25.17
N TYR A 259 -3.49 -14.08 23.86
CA TYR A 259 -4.23 -13.08 23.10
C TYR A 259 -5.50 -13.72 22.52
N SER A 260 -6.67 -13.32 23.01
CA SER A 260 -7.98 -13.71 22.45
C SER A 260 -8.28 -12.84 21.22
N THR A 261 -8.34 -13.47 20.05
CA THR A 261 -8.75 -12.81 18.80
C THR A 261 -10.24 -12.48 18.77
N THR A 262 -11.03 -13.15 19.62
CA THR A 262 -12.48 -12.95 19.69
C THR A 262 -12.86 -11.78 20.59
N ASP A 263 -12.18 -11.63 21.72
CA ASP A 263 -12.50 -10.62 22.73
C ASP A 263 -11.56 -9.40 22.67
N ASP A 264 -10.51 -9.46 21.84
CA ASP A 264 -9.41 -8.48 21.77
C ASP A 264 -8.75 -8.24 23.14
N THR A 265 -8.60 -9.30 23.94
CA THR A 265 -7.99 -9.25 25.27
C THR A 265 -6.62 -9.92 25.27
N LEU A 266 -5.72 -9.42 26.12
CA LEU A 266 -4.40 -10.00 26.35
C LEU A 266 -4.26 -10.33 27.83
N ASP A 267 -4.29 -11.62 28.15
CA ASP A 267 -4.12 -12.13 29.50
C ASP A 267 -2.73 -12.74 29.70
N THR A 268 -2.27 -12.77 30.95
CA THR A 268 -1.00 -13.40 31.32
C THR A 268 -1.23 -14.51 32.34
N ILE A 269 -0.78 -15.71 32.00
CA ILE A 269 -0.76 -16.85 32.90
C ILE A 269 0.67 -17.03 33.40
N PHE A 270 0.91 -16.77 34.68
CA PHE A 270 2.21 -17.05 35.30
C PHE A 270 2.37 -18.55 35.53
N SER A 271 3.50 -19.10 35.08
CA SER A 271 3.80 -20.51 35.25
C SER A 271 4.05 -20.80 36.74
N ALA A 272 3.24 -21.68 37.34
CA ALA A 272 3.43 -22.08 38.74
C ALA A 272 4.74 -22.86 38.92
N HIS A 273 5.03 -23.78 37.98
CA HIS A 273 6.27 -24.54 37.92
C HIS A 273 6.65 -24.83 36.46
N GLY A 274 7.96 -25.04 36.24
CA GLY A 274 8.52 -25.39 34.94
C GLY A 274 8.56 -24.23 33.93
N ALA A 275 9.04 -24.54 32.71
CA ALA A 275 9.22 -23.61 31.62
C ALA A 275 9.15 -24.32 30.24
N PRO A 276 8.81 -23.59 29.16
CA PRO A 276 9.09 -24.03 27.80
C PRO A 276 10.60 -24.06 27.53
N TYR A 277 11.02 -24.77 26.48
CA TYR A 277 12.39 -24.68 25.97
C TYR A 277 12.69 -23.26 25.47
N THR A 278 13.92 -22.80 25.69
CA THR A 278 14.37 -21.44 25.35
C THR A 278 15.39 -21.51 24.21
N GLU A 279 14.93 -21.37 22.96
CA GLU A 279 15.76 -21.46 21.75
C GLU A 279 15.42 -20.36 20.75
N ILE A 280 16.38 -20.00 19.90
CA ILE A 280 16.20 -19.00 18.83
C ILE A 280 15.02 -19.30 17.88
N ASN A 281 14.58 -20.56 17.85
CA ASN A 281 13.46 -21.01 17.03
C ASN A 281 12.11 -20.97 17.70
N ASN A 282 11.09 -20.88 16.85
CA ASN A 282 9.73 -21.13 17.25
C ASN A 282 9.45 -22.65 17.33
N GLN A 283 9.51 -23.25 18.52
CA GLN A 283 9.22 -24.68 18.78
C GLN A 283 8.04 -24.87 19.74
N LEU A 284 6.98 -24.09 19.55
CA LEU A 284 5.75 -24.19 20.32
C LEU A 284 4.61 -24.55 19.38
N ILE A 285 3.78 -25.51 19.79
CA ILE A 285 2.56 -25.86 19.08
C ILE A 285 1.41 -26.09 20.05
N TYR A 286 0.21 -25.66 19.69
CA TYR A 286 -0.99 -26.01 20.41
C TYR A 286 -1.48 -27.39 19.97
N HIS A 287 -1.72 -28.28 20.93
CA HIS A 287 -2.23 -29.62 20.67
C HIS A 287 -3.75 -29.67 20.91
N PRO A 288 -4.59 -29.72 19.85
CA PRO A 288 -6.03 -29.53 19.99
C PRO A 288 -6.76 -30.66 20.74
N TYR A 289 -6.26 -31.90 20.67
CA TYR A 289 -6.94 -33.06 21.28
C TYR A 289 -6.74 -33.19 22.79
N TYR A 290 -5.62 -32.67 23.30
CA TYR A 290 -5.32 -32.68 24.75
C TYR A 290 -5.57 -31.33 25.39
N ASN A 291 -5.75 -30.27 24.57
CA ASN A 291 -5.80 -28.89 25.01
C ASN A 291 -4.55 -28.54 25.84
N GLU A 292 -3.37 -28.70 25.22
CA GLU A 292 -2.05 -28.50 25.82
C GLU A 292 -1.19 -27.64 24.90
N LEU A 293 -0.19 -26.93 25.46
CA LEU A 293 0.90 -26.36 24.66
C LEU A 293 2.10 -27.29 24.74
N TRP A 294 2.67 -27.63 23.60
CA TRP A 294 3.85 -28.48 23.51
C TRP A 294 5.03 -27.64 23.05
N SER A 295 6.01 -27.49 23.94
CA SER A 295 7.33 -26.94 23.62
C SER A 295 8.30 -28.12 23.45
N TYR A 296 9.03 -28.17 22.34
CA TYR A 296 9.85 -29.34 21.99
C TYR A 296 11.27 -28.96 21.56
N ASP A 297 12.20 -29.91 21.76
CA ASP A 297 13.60 -29.83 21.36
C ASP A 297 14.00 -31.06 20.50
N PHE A 298 15.10 -30.95 19.77
CA PHE A 298 15.65 -31.92 18.84
C PHE A 298 16.72 -32.84 19.44
N ASP A 299 17.23 -32.52 20.63
CA ASP A 299 18.24 -33.35 21.29
C ASP A 299 17.71 -34.76 21.63
N THR A 300 18.54 -35.77 21.35
CA THR A 300 18.26 -37.21 21.43
C THR A 300 17.88 -37.73 22.82
N LEU A 301 18.02 -36.91 23.86
CA LEU A 301 17.71 -37.27 25.25
C LEU A 301 16.57 -36.44 25.85
N LYS A 302 15.94 -35.53 25.08
CA LYS A 302 14.97 -34.55 25.61
C LYS A 302 13.53 -34.82 25.17
N TRP A 303 12.63 -34.67 26.13
CA TRP A 303 11.19 -34.89 26.04
C TRP A 303 10.45 -33.64 25.54
N ILE A 304 9.12 -33.69 25.45
CA ILE A 304 8.28 -32.50 25.23
C ILE A 304 8.03 -31.84 26.59
N SER A 305 8.21 -30.53 26.69
CA SER A 305 7.69 -29.72 27.80
C SER A 305 6.24 -29.37 27.51
N ILE A 306 5.33 -29.88 28.33
CA ILE A 306 3.88 -29.78 28.11
C ILE A 306 3.32 -28.78 29.13
N PHE A 307 2.64 -27.75 28.64
CA PHE A 307 1.88 -26.82 29.47
C PHE A 307 0.45 -27.31 29.65
N ASN A 308 0.01 -27.40 30.91
CA ASN A 308 -1.35 -27.75 31.28
C ASN A 308 -2.09 -26.51 31.80
N PHE A 309 -3.16 -26.12 31.11
CA PHE A 309 -3.99 -24.97 31.50
C PHE A 309 -4.82 -25.18 32.78
N LYS A 310 -4.90 -26.41 33.32
CA LYS A 310 -5.67 -26.68 34.55
C LYS A 310 -4.92 -26.29 35.82
N ASP A 311 -3.60 -26.50 35.84
CA ASP A 311 -2.74 -26.24 36.99
C ASP A 311 -1.67 -25.17 36.70
N ASN A 312 -1.62 -24.66 35.47
CA ASN A 312 -0.67 -23.66 35.00
C ASN A 312 0.80 -24.08 35.18
N THR A 313 1.10 -25.36 34.96
CA THR A 313 2.46 -25.91 35.06
C THR A 313 2.99 -26.44 33.73
N TRP A 314 4.31 -26.36 33.58
CA TRP A 314 5.07 -27.09 32.56
C TRP A 314 5.64 -28.38 33.15
N THR A 315 5.64 -29.46 32.38
CA THR A 315 6.21 -30.75 32.82
C THR A 315 7.74 -30.76 32.93
N ARG A 316 8.44 -29.74 32.41
CA ARG A 316 9.91 -29.61 32.42
C ARG A 316 10.35 -28.20 32.82
N ASN A 317 11.62 -28.05 33.19
CA ASN A 317 12.25 -26.77 33.53
C ASN A 317 13.68 -26.70 33.00
N ASP A 318 13.86 -27.09 31.74
CA ASP A 318 15.16 -27.00 31.08
C ASP A 318 15.36 -25.57 30.56
N ARG A 319 16.45 -24.94 30.97
CA ARG A 319 16.77 -23.54 30.66
C ARG A 319 18.06 -23.40 29.86
N GLU A 320 18.61 -24.53 29.42
CA GLU A 320 19.77 -24.53 28.55
C GLU A 320 19.39 -23.95 27.18
N ILE A 321 20.06 -22.88 26.77
CA ILE A 321 19.89 -22.31 25.43
C ILE A 321 20.82 -23.05 24.49
N LYS A 322 20.26 -23.72 23.49
CA LYS A 322 21.04 -24.43 22.46
C LYS A 322 20.93 -23.76 21.10
N ASN A 323 21.95 -24.01 20.28
CA ASN A 323 21.86 -23.71 18.86
C ASN A 323 20.98 -24.78 18.22
N PRO A 324 19.85 -24.40 17.63
CA PRO A 324 18.92 -25.38 17.11
C PRO A 324 19.42 -26.03 15.83
N GLU A 325 19.10 -27.29 15.67
CA GLU A 325 19.46 -28.06 14.48
C GLU A 325 18.48 -27.83 13.31
N TYR A 326 17.23 -27.44 13.58
CA TYR A 326 16.16 -27.34 12.58
C TYR A 326 15.48 -25.95 12.60
N SER A 327 16.23 -24.87 12.44
CA SER A 327 15.65 -23.53 12.36
C SER A 327 14.69 -23.31 11.21
N GLN A 328 13.62 -22.57 11.50
CA GLN A 328 12.57 -22.25 10.54
C GLN A 328 11.92 -23.50 9.89
N HIS A 329 11.89 -24.63 10.61
CA HIS A 329 11.17 -25.82 10.20
C HIS A 329 9.65 -25.58 10.24
N ASN A 330 8.90 -26.40 9.51
CA ASN A 330 7.45 -26.44 9.58
C ASN A 330 6.99 -27.49 10.58
N ALA A 331 5.87 -27.26 11.26
CA ALA A 331 5.33 -28.17 12.28
C ALA A 331 3.81 -28.32 12.18
N PHE A 332 3.29 -29.52 12.41
CA PHE A 332 1.84 -29.78 12.49
C PHE A 332 1.51 -30.94 13.43
N VAL A 333 0.30 -30.93 13.98
CA VAL A 333 -0.25 -32.07 14.74
C VAL A 333 -1.18 -32.86 13.82
N SER A 334 -0.90 -34.15 13.63
CA SER A 334 -1.71 -35.02 12.79
C SER A 334 -3.07 -35.34 13.45
N PRO A 335 -4.20 -35.20 12.73
CA PRO A 335 -5.51 -35.61 13.23
C PRO A 335 -5.69 -37.12 13.34
N ASN A 336 -4.79 -37.93 12.78
CA ASN A 336 -5.01 -39.38 12.66
C ASN A 336 -4.34 -40.17 13.80
N ASP A 337 -3.19 -39.71 14.30
CA ASP A 337 -2.47 -40.36 15.39
C ASP A 337 -2.08 -39.40 16.53
N SER A 338 -2.54 -38.14 16.47
CA SER A 338 -2.25 -37.11 17.48
C SER A 338 -0.74 -36.92 17.75
N CYS A 339 0.10 -37.20 16.75
CA CYS A 339 1.54 -36.97 16.85
C CYS A 339 1.92 -35.60 16.28
N LEU A 340 3.00 -35.02 16.83
CA LEU A 340 3.69 -33.88 16.27
C LEU A 340 4.57 -34.37 15.11
N TYR A 341 4.46 -33.70 13.98
CA TYR A 341 5.31 -33.87 12.82
C TYR A 341 5.99 -32.56 12.49
N ILE A 342 7.22 -32.66 12.03
CA ILE A 342 8.01 -31.52 11.57
C ILE A 342 8.67 -31.83 10.23
N PHE A 343 8.88 -30.79 9.43
CA PHE A 343 9.49 -30.90 8.11
C PHE A 343 10.50 -29.78 7.88
N GLY A 344 11.63 -30.15 7.31
CA GLY A 344 12.64 -29.22 6.83
C GLY A 344 13.37 -28.47 7.93
N GLY A 345 13.92 -27.30 7.60
CA GLY A 345 14.66 -26.44 8.50
C GLY A 345 16.15 -26.39 8.20
N TYR A 346 16.86 -25.58 8.98
CA TYR A 346 18.28 -25.26 8.76
C TYR A 346 19.04 -25.22 10.08
N GLY A 347 20.25 -25.76 10.08
CA GLY A 347 21.16 -25.68 11.23
C GLY A 347 22.45 -26.42 10.94
N ASN A 348 23.53 -26.06 11.62
CA ASN A 348 24.87 -26.62 11.40
C ASN A 348 25.30 -26.57 9.91
N TYR A 349 25.02 -25.45 9.24
CA TYR A 349 25.31 -25.23 7.82
C TYR A 349 24.60 -26.20 6.84
N GLN A 350 23.53 -26.87 7.31
CA GLN A 350 22.78 -27.83 6.51
C GLN A 350 21.29 -27.51 6.48
N TYR A 351 20.75 -27.40 5.26
CA TYR A 351 19.31 -27.45 4.99
C TYR A 351 18.83 -28.90 5.08
N LYS A 352 17.61 -29.10 5.57
CA LYS A 352 17.04 -30.42 5.82
C LYS A 352 15.73 -30.60 5.05
N ASN A 353 15.38 -31.84 4.75
CA ASN A 353 14.11 -32.25 4.13
C ASN A 353 13.50 -33.47 4.84
N GLN A 354 14.00 -33.84 6.01
CA GLN A 354 13.48 -34.99 6.75
C GLN A 354 12.12 -34.65 7.36
N ILE A 355 11.25 -35.66 7.42
CA ILE A 355 10.06 -35.61 8.28
C ILE A 355 10.41 -36.33 9.57
N LEU A 356 10.27 -35.64 10.70
CA LEU A 356 10.43 -36.23 12.02
C LEU A 356 9.09 -36.26 12.73
N LYS A 357 8.84 -37.36 13.44
CA LYS A 357 7.64 -37.63 14.22
C LYS A 357 7.98 -37.72 15.70
N LYS A 358 7.17 -37.08 16.54
CA LYS A 358 7.20 -37.20 18.00
C LYS A 358 5.78 -37.41 18.51
N ASN A 359 5.57 -38.44 19.34
CA ASN A 359 4.30 -38.61 20.04
C ASN A 359 4.41 -38.01 21.46
N ARG A 360 3.31 -38.04 22.22
CA ARG A 360 3.26 -37.47 23.56
C ARG A 360 4.17 -38.17 24.59
N THR A 361 4.47 -39.46 24.44
CA THR A 361 5.08 -40.32 25.49
C THR A 361 6.41 -40.97 25.11
N GLN A 362 6.89 -40.84 23.88
CA GLN A 362 8.12 -41.44 23.37
C GLN A 362 9.31 -40.54 23.65
N ASP A 363 10.43 -41.21 23.93
CA ASP A 363 11.67 -40.54 24.29
C ASP A 363 12.33 -39.86 23.08
N ASN A 364 12.27 -40.47 21.88
CA ASN A 364 13.06 -40.01 20.73
C ASN A 364 12.23 -39.65 19.49
N TRP A 365 12.76 -38.73 18.68
CA TRP A 365 12.25 -38.43 17.34
C TRP A 365 12.39 -39.65 16.43
N LYS A 366 11.37 -39.90 15.60
CA LYS A 366 11.38 -40.97 14.59
C LYS A 366 11.36 -40.37 13.20
N SER A 367 12.30 -40.77 12.35
CA SER A 367 12.28 -40.40 10.94
C SER A 367 11.13 -41.10 10.22
N VAL A 368 10.46 -40.37 9.33
CA VAL A 368 9.36 -40.86 8.50
C VAL A 368 9.77 -40.75 7.04
N SER A 369 9.78 -41.88 6.33
CA SER A 369 10.04 -41.93 4.89
C SER A 369 8.83 -41.47 4.10
N TYR A 370 9.06 -40.81 2.96
CA TYR A 370 8.03 -40.33 2.05
C TYR A 370 8.46 -40.55 0.58
N SER A 371 7.50 -40.65 -0.34
CA SER A 371 7.72 -41.27 -1.68
C SER A 371 8.46 -40.41 -2.71
N GLU A 372 8.26 -39.08 -2.70
CA GLU A 372 8.92 -38.13 -3.61
C GLU A 372 9.76 -37.16 -2.80
N GLU A 373 11.06 -37.07 -3.07
CA GLU A 373 11.98 -36.22 -2.30
C GLU A 373 11.71 -34.74 -2.55
N ILE A 374 11.47 -34.00 -1.46
CA ILE A 374 11.40 -32.54 -1.48
C ILE A 374 12.83 -32.03 -1.25
N PRO A 375 13.38 -31.14 -2.10
CA PRO A 375 14.70 -30.57 -1.88
C PRO A 375 14.86 -29.93 -0.48
N PRO A 376 16.00 -30.11 0.20
CA PRO A 376 16.26 -29.52 1.52
C PRO A 376 16.06 -28.00 1.57
N ARG A 377 15.30 -27.53 2.55
CA ARG A 377 14.84 -26.14 2.63
C ARG A 377 14.46 -25.68 4.03
N TYR A 378 14.51 -24.37 4.22
CA TYR A 378 13.92 -23.64 5.34
C TYR A 378 13.19 -22.38 4.82
N LEU A 379 12.56 -21.61 5.70
CA LEU A 379 11.75 -20.44 5.33
C LEU A 379 10.64 -20.80 4.31
N SER A 380 10.17 -22.04 4.38
CA SER A 380 9.01 -22.55 3.65
C SER A 380 7.76 -22.39 4.49
N GLY A 381 6.61 -22.31 3.82
CA GLY A 381 5.32 -22.30 4.49
C GLY A 381 4.65 -23.66 4.42
N SER A 382 3.95 -24.04 5.49
CA SER A 382 3.13 -25.26 5.52
C SER A 382 1.71 -25.01 6.01
N GLY A 383 0.77 -25.85 5.61
CA GLY A 383 -0.62 -25.71 6.04
C GLY A 383 -1.48 -26.86 5.56
N TYR A 384 -2.59 -27.11 6.25
CA TYR A 384 -3.57 -28.10 5.81
C TYR A 384 -4.29 -27.59 4.56
N LYS A 385 -4.32 -28.42 3.51
CA LYS A 385 -5.30 -28.27 2.41
C LYS A 385 -6.68 -28.70 2.90
N ASN A 386 -6.71 -29.85 3.56
CA ASN A 386 -7.87 -30.50 4.16
C ASN A 386 -7.38 -31.43 5.28
N ARG A 387 -8.26 -32.24 5.88
CA ARG A 387 -7.93 -33.12 7.02
C ARG A 387 -6.75 -34.07 6.75
N ASP A 388 -6.59 -34.56 5.53
CA ASP A 388 -5.65 -35.65 5.22
C ASP A 388 -4.42 -35.18 4.41
N THR A 389 -4.38 -33.91 4.02
CA THR A 389 -3.33 -33.38 3.13
C THR A 389 -2.69 -32.12 3.71
N ILE A 390 -1.37 -32.18 3.90
CA ILE A 390 -0.52 -31.03 4.20
C ILE A 390 0.09 -30.50 2.90
N LEU A 391 0.19 -29.19 2.79
CA LEU A 391 0.91 -28.50 1.73
C LEU A 391 2.23 -27.96 2.26
N VAL A 392 3.26 -28.00 1.41
CA VAL A 392 4.56 -27.35 1.65
C VAL A 392 4.87 -26.46 0.46
N PHE A 393 5.04 -25.17 0.70
CA PHE A 393 5.23 -24.16 -0.34
C PHE A 393 6.52 -23.36 -0.15
N GLY A 394 7.27 -23.25 -1.25
CA GLY A 394 8.41 -22.35 -1.38
C GLY A 394 9.58 -22.67 -0.45
N GLY A 395 10.24 -21.63 0.07
CA GLY A 395 11.44 -21.70 0.90
C GLY A 395 12.72 -21.50 0.13
N CYS A 396 13.87 -21.69 0.79
CA CYS A 396 15.16 -21.66 0.14
C CYS A 396 16.12 -22.68 0.75
N GLY A 397 17.16 -23.05 0.00
CA GLY A 397 18.13 -24.06 0.42
C GLY A 397 19.00 -24.52 -0.74
N ASN A 398 19.39 -25.78 -0.72
CA ASN A 398 20.21 -26.38 -1.77
C ASN A 398 19.77 -27.83 -1.99
N PRO A 399 19.69 -28.35 -3.24
CA PRO A 399 19.28 -29.73 -3.49
C PRO A 399 20.15 -30.78 -2.79
N GLN A 400 21.41 -30.48 -2.47
CA GLN A 400 22.30 -31.36 -1.72
C GLN A 400 22.29 -31.10 -0.20
N GLY A 401 21.46 -30.17 0.27
CA GLY A 401 21.36 -29.78 1.69
C GLY A 401 22.53 -28.96 2.23
N LYS A 402 23.54 -28.68 1.41
CA LYS A 402 24.82 -28.08 1.81
C LYS A 402 24.84 -26.58 1.55
N GLN A 403 25.05 -25.77 2.59
CA GLN A 403 25.13 -24.31 2.45
C GLN A 403 26.33 -23.85 1.61
N GLU A 404 27.45 -24.57 1.68
CA GLU A 404 28.66 -24.24 0.92
C GLU A 404 28.48 -24.32 -0.61
N LEU A 405 27.41 -24.97 -1.07
CA LEU A 405 27.03 -25.07 -2.48
C LEU A 405 26.11 -23.94 -2.95
N GLY A 406 25.85 -22.95 -2.09
CA GLY A 406 25.01 -21.79 -2.39
C GLY A 406 23.52 -22.04 -2.13
N ILE A 407 22.75 -20.95 -2.17
CA ILE A 407 21.32 -20.92 -1.81
C ILE A 407 20.48 -20.68 -3.07
N ILE A 408 19.42 -21.47 -3.21
CA ILE A 408 18.41 -21.37 -4.26
C ILE A 408 17.04 -21.16 -3.59
N ASN A 409 16.26 -20.21 -4.09
CA ASN A 409 14.86 -20.05 -3.70
C ASN A 409 14.00 -21.07 -4.46
N TYR A 410 13.13 -21.75 -3.72
CA TYR A 410 12.13 -22.67 -4.25
C TYR A 410 10.79 -21.95 -4.37
N TYR A 411 10.07 -22.23 -5.46
CA TYR A 411 8.72 -21.71 -5.71
C TYR A 411 7.78 -22.83 -6.15
N ASP A 412 7.98 -24.01 -5.58
CA ASP A 412 7.18 -25.20 -5.80
C ASP A 412 6.23 -25.47 -4.64
N LEU A 413 5.09 -26.10 -4.97
CA LEU A 413 4.11 -26.57 -4.02
C LEU A 413 4.08 -28.10 -4.05
N TYR A 414 4.16 -28.72 -2.87
CA TYR A 414 3.96 -30.16 -2.69
C TYR A 414 2.72 -30.42 -1.85
N ALA A 415 2.03 -31.52 -2.14
CA ALA A 415 1.01 -32.10 -1.28
C ALA A 415 1.56 -33.39 -0.66
N ILE A 416 1.36 -33.55 0.64
CA ILE A 416 1.77 -34.71 1.42
C ILE A 416 0.51 -35.31 2.04
N ASP A 417 0.17 -36.53 1.66
CA ASP A 417 -0.86 -37.32 2.32
C ASP A 417 -0.35 -37.77 3.70
N ILE A 418 -1.02 -37.37 4.79
CA ILE A 418 -0.50 -37.59 6.15
C ILE A 418 -0.67 -39.03 6.65
N ASN A 419 -1.44 -39.86 5.93
CA ASN A 419 -1.67 -41.26 6.30
C ASN A 419 -0.58 -42.16 5.72
N THR A 420 -0.23 -41.90 4.47
CA THR A 420 0.67 -42.72 3.66
C THR A 420 2.04 -42.08 3.46
N PHE A 421 2.18 -40.79 3.75
CA PHE A 421 3.34 -39.96 3.40
C PHE A 421 3.69 -40.05 1.91
N LYS A 422 2.67 -40.29 1.07
CA LYS A 422 2.80 -40.11 -0.37
C LYS A 422 2.86 -38.62 -0.65
N THR A 423 4.00 -38.21 -1.19
CA THR A 423 4.27 -36.83 -1.58
C THR A 423 4.07 -36.71 -3.07
N LYS A 424 3.42 -35.62 -3.49
CA LYS A 424 3.24 -35.25 -4.89
C LYS A 424 3.58 -33.80 -5.10
N LYS A 425 4.50 -33.50 -6.01
CA LYS A 425 4.68 -32.14 -6.52
C LYS A 425 3.45 -31.69 -7.31
N LEU A 426 2.83 -30.57 -6.92
CA LEU A 426 1.65 -30.04 -7.60
C LEU A 426 2.06 -29.12 -8.76
N TRP A 427 2.91 -28.14 -8.50
CA TRP A 427 3.35 -27.18 -9.51
C TRP A 427 4.62 -26.44 -9.08
N THR A 428 5.17 -25.64 -9.99
CA THR A 428 6.28 -24.69 -9.75
C THR A 428 6.00 -23.44 -10.56
N ILE A 429 6.11 -22.27 -9.92
CA ILE A 429 6.02 -21.00 -10.64
C ILE A 429 7.39 -20.59 -11.20
N PRO A 430 7.46 -19.97 -12.39
CA PRO A 430 8.70 -19.50 -12.95
C PRO A 430 9.33 -18.41 -12.07
N ASN A 431 10.67 -18.37 -11.99
CA ASN A 431 11.39 -17.33 -11.25
C ASN A 431 11.61 -16.09 -12.15
N ASP A 432 10.54 -15.36 -12.43
CA ASP A 432 10.54 -14.15 -13.26
C ASP A 432 10.47 -12.83 -12.45
N THR A 433 10.40 -12.95 -11.12
CA THR A 433 10.29 -11.83 -10.18
C THR A 433 11.53 -11.69 -9.27
N LYS A 434 11.56 -10.66 -8.41
CA LYS A 434 12.57 -10.57 -7.34
C LYS A 434 12.40 -11.75 -6.37
N ASN A 435 13.52 -12.29 -5.88
CA ASN A 435 13.49 -13.44 -4.98
C ASN A 435 12.69 -13.16 -3.70
N PHE A 436 11.97 -14.17 -3.23
CA PHE A 436 11.25 -14.12 -1.95
C PHE A 436 11.22 -15.50 -1.28
N VAL A 437 10.94 -15.50 0.02
CA VAL A 437 10.65 -16.70 0.82
C VAL A 437 9.28 -16.56 1.49
N ILE A 438 8.86 -17.58 2.23
CA ILE A 438 7.50 -17.68 2.78
C ILE A 438 7.55 -17.66 4.32
N GLY A 439 6.54 -17.05 4.94
CA GLY A 439 6.27 -17.22 6.37
C GLY A 439 5.99 -18.68 6.72
N ASN A 440 6.11 -19.05 8.00
CA ASN A 440 6.12 -20.45 8.43
C ASN A 440 4.81 -21.21 8.12
N ASN A 441 3.69 -20.49 8.01
CA ASN A 441 2.39 -21.05 7.65
C ASN A 441 1.79 -20.43 6.38
N ILE A 442 1.00 -21.25 5.67
CA ILE A 442 0.14 -20.87 4.54
C ILE A 442 -1.32 -21.21 4.85
N VAL A 443 -2.23 -20.49 4.20
CA VAL A 443 -3.68 -20.71 4.33
C VAL A 443 -4.24 -21.16 2.99
N ALA A 444 -4.79 -22.37 2.93
CA ALA A 444 -5.47 -22.88 1.74
C ALA A 444 -6.99 -22.62 1.84
N ASP A 445 -7.55 -22.05 0.78
CA ASP A 445 -8.99 -21.93 0.57
C ASP A 445 -9.39 -22.73 -0.67
N GLU A 446 -9.81 -23.98 -0.45
CA GLU A 446 -10.27 -24.87 -1.51
C GLU A 446 -11.53 -24.34 -2.21
N LYS A 447 -12.39 -23.58 -1.51
CA LYS A 447 -13.66 -23.09 -2.07
C LYS A 447 -13.41 -22.04 -3.14
N ASN A 448 -12.41 -21.18 -2.92
CA ASN A 448 -12.05 -20.12 -3.85
C ASN A 448 -10.82 -20.47 -4.72
N ASN A 449 -10.29 -21.70 -4.61
CA ASN A 449 -9.06 -22.16 -5.28
C ASN A 449 -7.85 -21.23 -5.01
N LYS A 450 -7.65 -20.84 -3.74
CA LYS A 450 -6.57 -19.91 -3.34
C LYS A 450 -5.63 -20.53 -2.32
N LEU A 451 -4.34 -20.21 -2.46
CA LEU A 451 -3.31 -20.42 -1.46
C LEU A 451 -2.73 -19.08 -1.05
N TYR A 452 -2.94 -18.67 0.20
CA TYR A 452 -2.41 -17.43 0.76
C TYR A 452 -1.12 -17.67 1.52
N ALA A 453 -0.16 -16.78 1.29
CA ALA A 453 1.17 -16.84 1.89
C ALA A 453 1.69 -15.44 2.21
N LEU A 454 2.39 -15.31 3.33
CA LEU A 454 3.20 -14.13 3.61
C LEU A 454 4.53 -14.27 2.88
N CYS A 455 4.81 -13.37 1.93
CA CYS A 455 6.02 -13.39 1.12
C CYS A 455 6.90 -12.19 1.47
N PHE A 456 8.20 -12.40 1.61
CA PHE A 456 9.16 -11.32 1.89
C PHE A 456 10.52 -11.57 1.22
N PRO A 457 11.24 -10.51 0.80
CA PRO A 457 12.63 -10.63 0.36
C PRO A 457 13.53 -11.13 1.49
N ASN A 458 14.39 -12.10 1.19
CA ASN A 458 15.37 -12.65 2.13
C ASN A 458 16.81 -12.22 1.82
N ASP A 459 17.00 -11.25 0.92
CA ASP A 459 18.29 -10.71 0.49
C ASP A 459 18.64 -9.35 1.13
N CYS A 460 17.76 -8.81 1.99
CA CYS A 460 17.97 -7.56 2.72
C CYS A 460 17.44 -7.63 4.16
N SER A 461 18.05 -6.85 5.07
CA SER A 461 17.61 -6.81 6.47
C SER A 461 16.42 -5.89 6.71
N ASN A 462 16.36 -4.75 6.02
CA ASN A 462 15.18 -3.89 6.01
C ASN A 462 14.19 -4.42 4.95
N SER A 463 13.45 -5.45 5.34
CA SER A 463 12.53 -6.18 4.48
C SER A 463 11.07 -5.73 4.73
N TYR A 464 10.15 -6.35 4.03
CA TYR A 464 8.72 -6.15 4.20
C TYR A 464 7.98 -7.44 3.86
N ILE A 465 6.86 -7.67 4.52
CA ILE A 465 5.97 -8.78 4.24
C ILE A 465 4.80 -8.30 3.37
N LEU A 466 4.48 -9.10 2.37
CA LEU A 466 3.33 -8.91 1.48
C LEU A 466 2.46 -10.17 1.51
N LEU A 467 1.14 -9.99 1.62
CA LEU A 467 0.20 -11.10 1.44
C LEU A 467 0.04 -11.39 -0.06
N LYS A 468 0.41 -12.59 -0.49
CA LYS A 468 0.18 -13.06 -1.85
C LYS A 468 -0.79 -14.23 -1.86
N SER A 469 -1.62 -14.32 -2.91
CA SER A 469 -2.33 -15.55 -3.23
C SER A 469 -1.83 -16.17 -4.52
N PHE A 470 -1.89 -17.49 -4.60
CA PHE A 470 -1.68 -18.29 -5.81
C PHE A 470 -2.91 -19.16 -6.06
N ASP A 471 -3.19 -19.50 -7.31
CA ASP A 471 -4.22 -20.51 -7.59
C ASP A 471 -3.77 -21.86 -7.03
N LEU A 472 -4.59 -22.48 -6.19
CA LEU A 472 -4.20 -23.68 -5.43
C LEU A 472 -3.83 -24.85 -6.35
N ASP A 473 -4.57 -25.03 -7.45
CA ASP A 473 -4.37 -26.16 -8.38
C ASP A 473 -3.24 -25.95 -9.40
N SER A 474 -2.84 -24.71 -9.71
CA SER A 474 -1.91 -24.44 -10.81
C SER A 474 -0.73 -23.52 -10.48
N GLY A 475 -0.78 -22.81 -9.36
CA GLY A 475 0.19 -21.76 -9.00
C GLY A 475 0.07 -20.48 -9.83
N ASN A 476 -0.76 -20.47 -10.87
CA ASN A 476 -0.98 -19.31 -11.74
C ASN A 476 -1.74 -18.18 -10.99
N ASN A 477 -1.82 -17.01 -11.63
CA ASN A 477 -2.55 -15.83 -11.12
C ASN A 477 -2.11 -15.35 -9.73
N SER A 478 -0.79 -15.16 -9.56
CA SER A 478 -0.23 -14.51 -8.38
C SER A 478 -0.82 -13.11 -8.20
N THR A 479 -1.48 -12.88 -7.07
CA THR A 479 -2.10 -11.60 -6.73
C THR A 479 -1.57 -11.10 -5.39
N ASN A 480 -1.19 -9.82 -5.34
CA ASN A 480 -0.83 -9.14 -4.11
C ASN A 480 -2.09 -8.57 -3.47
N TYR A 481 -2.22 -8.77 -2.16
CA TYR A 481 -3.34 -8.28 -1.35
C TYR A 481 -2.83 -7.38 -0.24
N ALA A 482 -3.75 -6.52 0.21
CA ALA A 482 -3.53 -5.55 1.26
C ALA A 482 -2.30 -4.64 1.03
N ASP A 483 -1.98 -3.83 2.04
CA ASP A 483 -0.71 -3.14 2.15
C ASP A 483 0.39 -4.07 2.71
N THR A 484 1.60 -3.53 2.86
CA THR A 484 2.76 -4.27 3.37
C THR A 484 2.89 -4.14 4.88
N ILE A 485 3.46 -5.17 5.51
CA ILE A 485 3.90 -5.11 6.91
C ILE A 485 5.40 -4.85 6.94
N PRO A 486 5.89 -3.79 7.62
CA PRO A 486 7.32 -3.59 7.85
C PRO A 486 7.94 -4.79 8.58
N PHE A 487 9.07 -5.31 8.09
CA PHE A 487 9.65 -6.54 8.64
C PHE A 487 11.19 -6.50 8.64
N THR A 488 11.78 -6.50 9.84
CA THR A 488 13.23 -6.68 9.98
C THR A 488 13.57 -8.15 9.82
N PHE A 489 14.32 -8.48 8.77
CA PHE A 489 14.77 -9.85 8.50
C PHE A 489 16.25 -10.02 8.86
N ASN A 490 16.53 -10.95 9.76
CA ASN A 490 17.89 -11.34 10.13
C ASN A 490 17.95 -12.86 10.31
N ASP A 491 17.76 -13.55 9.18
CA ASP A 491 17.78 -15.01 9.11
C ASP A 491 16.95 -15.67 10.24
N VAL A 492 17.54 -16.58 11.00
CA VAL A 492 16.85 -17.32 12.08
C VAL A 492 16.42 -16.44 13.28
N ASN A 493 16.91 -15.20 13.41
CA ASN A 493 16.43 -14.26 14.44
C ASN A 493 15.07 -13.64 14.11
N SER A 494 14.61 -13.77 12.87
CA SER A 494 13.33 -13.24 12.42
C SER A 494 12.36 -14.38 12.13
N PHE A 495 11.12 -14.23 12.57
CA PHE A 495 10.07 -15.21 12.34
C PHE A 495 8.78 -14.49 11.92
N CYS A 496 8.06 -15.06 10.97
CA CYS A 496 6.70 -14.63 10.68
C CYS A 496 5.81 -15.81 10.29
N THR A 497 4.53 -15.69 10.56
CA THR A 497 3.54 -16.74 10.33
C THR A 497 2.17 -16.16 10.06
N LEU A 498 1.35 -16.92 9.34
CA LEU A 498 0.00 -16.57 8.94
C LEU A 498 -1.00 -17.55 9.55
N TYR A 499 -2.06 -17.03 10.13
CA TYR A 499 -3.16 -17.82 10.67
C TYR A 499 -4.47 -17.35 10.09
N TYR A 500 -5.36 -18.30 9.79
CA TYR A 500 -6.75 -17.99 9.50
C TYR A 500 -7.59 -18.34 10.73
N ASP A 501 -8.30 -17.34 11.24
CA ASP A 501 -9.30 -17.49 12.28
C ASP A 501 -10.69 -17.55 11.63
N SER A 502 -11.26 -18.75 11.62
CA SER A 502 -12.60 -18.98 11.07
C SER A 502 -13.73 -18.43 11.95
N LEU A 503 -13.49 -18.21 13.25
CA LEU A 503 -14.50 -17.67 14.18
C LEU A 503 -14.77 -16.20 13.88
N GLN A 504 -13.69 -15.43 13.66
CA GLN A 504 -13.76 -14.00 13.32
C GLN A 504 -13.77 -13.73 11.82
N SER A 505 -13.53 -14.75 10.98
CA SER A 505 -13.29 -14.57 9.54
C SER A 505 -12.17 -13.54 9.28
N GLN A 506 -11.03 -13.75 9.93
CA GLN A 506 -9.86 -12.87 9.82
C GLN A 506 -8.58 -13.67 9.56
N LEU A 507 -7.62 -13.02 8.90
CA LEU A 507 -6.24 -13.46 8.81
C LEU A 507 -5.44 -12.73 9.87
N TYR A 508 -4.59 -13.46 10.60
CA TYR A 508 -3.62 -12.90 11.53
C TYR A 508 -2.21 -13.16 11.04
N ALA A 509 -1.42 -12.10 10.92
CA ALA A 509 0.02 -12.20 10.71
C ALA A 509 0.73 -11.90 12.03
N VAL A 510 1.64 -12.78 12.44
CA VAL A 510 2.49 -12.55 13.62
C VAL A 510 3.93 -12.46 13.15
N THR A 511 4.62 -11.39 13.54
CA THR A 511 6.06 -11.20 13.29
C THR A 511 6.82 -11.20 14.60
N ASN A 512 8.05 -11.70 14.59
CA ASN A 512 8.97 -11.65 15.71
C ASN A 512 10.38 -11.30 15.21
N TYR A 513 11.07 -10.44 15.95
CA TYR A 513 12.49 -10.17 15.77
C TYR A 513 13.21 -10.25 17.12
N ASN A 514 14.10 -11.24 17.24
CA ASN A 514 14.93 -11.46 18.41
C ASN A 514 16.17 -10.55 18.34
N HIS A 515 16.26 -9.56 19.23
CA HIS A 515 17.34 -8.58 19.26
C HIS A 515 17.50 -7.97 20.65
N ASN A 516 18.73 -7.57 21.04
CA ASN A 516 19.03 -6.96 22.34
C ASN A 516 18.44 -7.70 23.54
N ASN A 517 18.58 -9.03 23.55
CA ASN A 517 18.05 -9.90 24.61
C ASN A 517 16.52 -9.82 24.79
N LYS A 518 15.77 -9.47 23.73
CA LYS A 518 14.30 -9.44 23.71
C LYS A 518 13.71 -10.00 22.42
N SER A 519 12.46 -10.44 22.50
CA SER A 519 11.62 -10.82 21.35
C SER A 519 10.62 -9.69 21.07
N ASN A 520 10.78 -9.03 19.93
CA ASN A 520 9.91 -7.95 19.48
C ASN A 520 8.81 -8.52 18.59
N ILE A 521 7.62 -8.69 19.16
CA ILE A 521 6.52 -9.38 18.52
C ILE A 521 5.43 -8.38 18.14
N ASN A 522 4.92 -8.50 16.92
CA ASN A 522 3.76 -7.72 16.47
C ASN A 522 2.69 -8.66 15.94
N VAL A 523 1.43 -8.38 16.28
CA VAL A 523 0.24 -9.09 15.78
C VAL A 523 -0.54 -8.15 14.89
N TYR A 524 -0.86 -8.60 13.68
CA TYR A 524 -1.64 -7.85 12.70
C TYR A 524 -2.87 -8.66 12.31
N SER A 525 -4.00 -7.98 12.07
CA SER A 525 -5.23 -8.58 11.55
C SER A 525 -5.58 -8.03 10.16
N LEU A 526 -6.29 -8.84 9.38
CA LEU A 526 -6.86 -8.47 8.08
C LEU A 526 -8.18 -9.24 7.89
N ALA A 527 -9.25 -8.54 7.52
CA ALA A 527 -10.54 -9.19 7.30
C ALA A 527 -10.51 -10.15 6.11
N TYR A 528 -11.13 -11.32 6.27
CA TYR A 528 -11.23 -12.35 5.24
C TYR A 528 -12.59 -12.27 4.50
N PRO A 529 -12.63 -12.42 3.16
CA PRO A 529 -11.48 -12.59 2.26
C PRO A 529 -10.69 -11.29 2.08
N PRO A 530 -9.36 -11.35 1.90
CA PRO A 530 -8.59 -10.16 1.56
C PRO A 530 -9.00 -9.65 0.16
N LEU A 531 -9.01 -8.33 -0.01
CA LEU A 531 -9.34 -7.66 -1.28
C LEU A 531 -8.10 -6.95 -1.83
N LYS A 532 -8.08 -6.71 -3.14
CA LYS A 532 -7.07 -5.82 -3.72
C LYS A 532 -7.45 -4.37 -3.40
N VAL A 533 -6.46 -3.54 -3.12
CA VAL A 533 -6.67 -2.10 -2.87
C VAL A 533 -7.37 -1.45 -4.07
N GLU A 534 -7.01 -1.82 -5.29
CA GLU A 534 -7.62 -1.28 -6.52
C GLU A 534 -9.12 -1.62 -6.65
N ASP A 535 -9.56 -2.78 -6.16
CA ASP A 535 -10.94 -3.25 -6.26
C ASP A 535 -11.87 -2.50 -5.28
N THR A 536 -11.32 -1.82 -4.27
CA THR A 536 -12.09 -1.03 -3.30
C THR A 536 -12.11 0.46 -3.62
N LEU A 537 -11.37 0.90 -4.63
CA LEU A 537 -11.26 2.31 -5.01
C LEU A 537 -12.14 2.64 -6.21
N GLN A 538 -12.90 3.72 -6.11
CA GLN A 538 -13.64 4.25 -7.26
C GLN A 538 -12.71 5.09 -8.14
N THR A 539 -12.62 4.72 -9.43
CA THR A 539 -11.91 5.54 -10.41
C THR A 539 -12.56 6.91 -10.51
N ALA A 540 -11.77 7.99 -10.59
CA ALA A 540 -12.26 9.34 -10.87
C ALA A 540 -12.77 9.45 -12.33
N THR A 541 -13.86 8.75 -12.65
CA THR A 541 -14.42 8.65 -14.00
C THR A 541 -15.66 9.51 -14.13
N GLY A 542 -15.43 10.82 -14.20
CA GLY A 542 -16.37 11.78 -14.81
C GLY A 542 -15.82 12.36 -16.12
N ARG A 543 -14.51 12.65 -16.19
CA ARG A 543 -13.93 13.34 -17.37
C ARG A 543 -13.50 12.43 -18.51
N LYS A 544 -12.84 11.30 -18.25
CA LYS A 544 -12.26 10.47 -19.34
C LYS A 544 -13.30 9.82 -20.25
N ALA A 545 -14.41 9.31 -19.70
CA ALA A 545 -15.46 8.65 -20.49
C ALA A 545 -16.27 9.65 -21.34
N ILE A 546 -16.54 10.86 -20.80
CA ILE A 546 -17.20 11.95 -21.53
C ILE A 546 -16.30 12.47 -22.65
N LEU A 547 -15.00 12.69 -22.37
CA LEU A 547 -14.04 13.09 -23.40
C LEU A 547 -13.90 12.03 -24.50
N GLN A 548 -13.81 10.74 -24.18
CA GLN A 548 -13.72 9.69 -25.19
C GLN A 548 -14.99 9.59 -26.07
N ARG A 549 -16.19 9.75 -25.50
CA ARG A 549 -17.43 9.83 -26.29
C ARG A 549 -17.46 11.07 -27.17
N SER A 550 -17.07 12.24 -26.64
CA SER A 550 -17.01 13.48 -27.43
C SER A 550 -15.97 13.40 -28.55
N PHE A 551 -14.79 12.82 -28.29
CA PHE A 551 -13.78 12.58 -29.33
C PHE A 551 -14.27 11.62 -30.41
N PHE A 552 -15.05 10.58 -30.05
CA PHE A 552 -15.68 9.69 -31.03
C PHE A 552 -16.66 10.45 -31.93
N PHE A 553 -17.58 11.25 -31.38
CA PHE A 553 -18.52 12.04 -32.18
C PHE A 553 -17.84 13.13 -33.03
N ILE A 554 -16.79 13.78 -32.51
CA ILE A 554 -15.97 14.73 -33.27
C ILE A 554 -15.26 14.03 -34.43
N SER A 555 -14.68 12.84 -34.19
CA SER A 555 -14.00 12.06 -35.23
C SER A 555 -14.95 11.62 -36.35
N VAL A 556 -16.18 11.20 -36.00
CA VAL A 556 -17.23 10.88 -36.97
C VAL A 556 -17.64 12.12 -37.79
N GLY A 557 -17.79 13.28 -37.15
CA GLY A 557 -18.07 14.54 -37.84
C GLY A 557 -16.97 14.94 -38.83
N VAL A 558 -15.70 14.81 -38.44
CA VAL A 558 -14.55 15.09 -39.31
C VAL A 558 -14.50 14.11 -40.49
N CYS A 559 -14.79 12.82 -40.28
CA CYS A 559 -14.85 11.84 -41.35
C CYS A 559 -15.97 12.13 -42.37
N ILE A 560 -17.14 12.62 -41.92
CA ILE A 560 -18.23 13.02 -42.82
C ILE A 560 -17.83 14.23 -43.65
N ILE A 561 -17.22 15.26 -43.03
CA ILE A 561 -16.74 16.45 -43.74
C ILE A 561 -15.63 16.10 -44.74
N ALA A 562 -14.69 15.24 -44.35
CA ALA A 562 -13.64 14.74 -45.23
C ALA A 562 -14.22 13.91 -46.39
N GLY A 563 -15.24 13.08 -46.13
CA GLY A 563 -15.95 12.32 -47.16
C GLY A 563 -16.65 13.22 -48.19
N ILE A 564 -17.37 14.26 -47.72
CA ILE A 564 -17.99 15.26 -48.59
C ILE A 564 -16.93 16.03 -49.38
N GLY A 565 -15.82 16.40 -48.74
CA GLY A 565 -14.67 17.05 -49.37
C GLY A 565 -14.00 16.18 -50.44
N CYS A 566 -13.84 14.88 -50.19
CA CYS A 566 -13.32 13.91 -51.16
C CYS A 566 -14.27 13.73 -52.34
N ILE A 567 -15.57 13.64 -52.11
CA ILE A 567 -16.58 13.55 -53.18
C ILE A 567 -16.54 14.83 -54.04
N TYR A 568 -16.49 16.01 -53.42
CA TYR A 568 -16.37 17.29 -54.13
C TYR A 568 -15.04 17.39 -54.91
N PHE A 569 -13.93 16.96 -54.32
CA PHE A 569 -12.62 16.94 -54.98
C PHE A 569 -12.56 15.96 -56.15
N CYS A 570 -13.12 14.76 -56.01
CA CYS A 570 -13.26 13.77 -57.10
C CYS A 570 -14.15 14.29 -58.23
N TYR A 571 -15.24 15.01 -57.90
CA TYR A 571 -16.11 15.66 -58.88
C TYR A 571 -15.36 16.78 -59.64
N ARG A 572 -14.54 17.58 -58.94
CA ARG A 572 -13.71 18.63 -59.54
C ARG A 572 -12.56 18.06 -60.38
N ARG A 573 -11.99 16.93 -59.98
CA ARG A 573 -10.87 16.26 -60.69
C ARG A 573 -11.33 15.58 -61.99
N ARG A 574 -12.59 15.13 -62.09
CA ARG A 574 -13.19 14.66 -63.36
C ARG A 574 -13.41 15.78 -64.39
N ARG A 575 -13.52 17.04 -63.97
CA ARG A 575 -13.64 18.21 -64.88
C ARG A 575 -12.31 18.87 -65.29
N ARG A 576 -11.16 18.43 -64.74
CA ARG A 576 -9.84 19.03 -65.03
C ARG A 576 -8.81 18.04 -65.61
N LYS A 577 -9.25 17.09 -66.44
CA LYS A 577 -8.36 16.41 -67.39
C LYS A 577 -8.31 17.21 -68.71
N ARG A 578 -7.57 18.32 -68.69
CA ARG A 578 -6.94 18.91 -69.87
C ARG A 578 -5.69 19.67 -69.40
N ASN A 579 -4.54 19.22 -69.87
CA ASN A 579 -3.20 19.84 -69.86
C ASN A 579 -2.33 19.71 -68.58
N PHE A 580 -1.57 18.60 -68.55
CA PHE A 580 -0.09 18.48 -68.51
C PHE A 580 0.70 19.82 -68.63
N ASN A 581 1.85 20.13 -68.02
CA ASN A 581 2.80 19.54 -67.04
C ASN A 581 3.81 20.68 -66.66
N PRO A 582 5.02 20.45 -66.10
CA PRO A 582 5.50 21.04 -64.85
C PRO A 582 6.60 22.11 -65.04
N ASN A 583 6.95 22.82 -63.96
CA ASN A 583 8.34 23.07 -63.52
C ASN A 583 8.38 24.18 -62.44
N SER A 584 9.05 23.85 -61.33
CA SER A 584 9.65 24.74 -60.32
C SER A 584 10.68 25.70 -60.96
N PRO A 585 11.27 26.74 -60.30
CA PRO A 585 11.49 26.90 -58.85
C PRO A 585 11.39 28.34 -58.25
N VAL A 586 11.41 28.39 -56.90
CA VAL A 586 12.17 29.27 -55.97
C VAL A 586 12.54 30.69 -56.49
N THR A 587 12.29 31.82 -55.82
CA THR A 587 12.95 32.32 -54.59
C THR A 587 12.34 33.67 -54.16
N THR A 588 12.22 33.88 -52.84
CA THR A 588 12.43 35.12 -52.04
C THR A 588 11.86 36.51 -52.40
N ASN A 589 11.23 37.07 -51.35
CA ASN A 589 11.49 38.35 -50.69
C ASN A 589 10.50 39.52 -50.83
N THR A 590 10.16 40.02 -49.62
CA THR A 590 9.87 41.41 -49.21
C THR A 590 8.54 42.00 -49.70
N ASP A 591 7.71 42.60 -48.86
CA ASP A 591 8.04 43.65 -47.89
C ASP A 591 6.87 43.88 -46.88
N ARG A 592 7.21 44.15 -45.61
CA ARG A 592 6.76 45.29 -44.76
C ARG A 592 5.25 45.48 -44.46
N LEU A 593 4.75 45.90 -43.28
CA LEU A 593 5.29 46.64 -42.13
C LEU A 593 4.25 46.66 -40.97
N HIS A 594 4.77 46.90 -39.75
CA HIS A 594 4.18 47.51 -38.52
C HIS A 594 3.25 46.73 -37.55
N GLU A 595 3.83 46.54 -36.33
CA GLU A 595 3.36 46.85 -34.95
C GLU A 595 1.92 46.46 -34.54
N THR A 596 1.64 45.89 -33.36
CA THR A 596 1.74 46.51 -32.02
C THR A 596 1.54 45.44 -30.90
N THR A 597 2.38 45.54 -29.85
CA THR A 597 2.21 45.32 -28.39
C THR A 597 1.25 44.26 -27.77
N SER A 598 1.84 43.58 -26.76
CA SER A 598 1.29 42.94 -25.52
C SER A 598 0.36 41.73 -25.64
N GLU A 599 0.80 40.58 -25.12
CA GLU A 599 0.34 40.01 -23.83
C GLU A 599 0.92 38.61 -23.57
N GLU A 600 1.50 38.46 -22.37
CA GLU A 600 1.67 37.27 -21.53
C GLU A 600 1.46 35.87 -22.15
N GLU A 601 2.55 35.21 -22.58
CA GLU A 601 2.55 33.76 -22.81
C GLU A 601 2.91 33.00 -21.53
N ASN A 602 1.88 32.32 -21.00
CA ASN A 602 1.95 31.30 -19.96
C ASN A 602 2.99 30.22 -20.30
N TYR A 603 4.04 30.13 -19.47
CA TYR A 603 5.02 29.04 -19.49
C TYR A 603 4.36 27.69 -19.18
N LYS A 604 4.44 26.76 -20.13
CA LYS A 604 4.27 25.32 -19.87
C LYS A 604 5.64 24.63 -20.08
N PRO A 605 6.27 24.08 -19.03
CA PRO A 605 7.49 23.32 -19.20
C PRO A 605 7.20 22.05 -20.02
N LYS A 606 7.80 21.94 -21.21
CA LYS A 606 7.86 20.68 -21.95
C LYS A 606 8.92 19.79 -21.30
N LEU A 607 8.52 18.62 -20.78
CA LEU A 607 9.45 17.55 -20.39
C LEU A 607 10.12 16.98 -21.64
N THR A 608 11.40 17.29 -21.86
CA THR A 608 12.25 16.58 -22.83
C THR A 608 13.01 15.47 -22.11
N VAL A 609 12.35 14.30 -21.92
CA VAL A 609 13.07 13.11 -21.47
C VAL A 609 14.03 12.69 -22.59
N HIS A 610 15.33 12.87 -22.38
CA HIS A 610 16.38 12.44 -23.30
C HIS A 610 16.47 10.91 -23.28
N ARG A 611 15.79 10.26 -24.24
CA ARG A 611 15.66 8.79 -24.30
C ARG A 611 16.66 8.10 -25.23
N LYS A 612 17.59 8.83 -25.85
CA LYS A 612 18.65 8.24 -26.69
C LYS A 612 20.00 8.65 -26.16
N SER A 613 20.93 7.70 -26.12
CA SER A 613 22.31 7.89 -25.66
C SER A 613 22.37 8.68 -24.35
N SER A 614 21.86 8.11 -23.27
CA SER A 614 21.79 8.80 -21.98
C SER A 614 22.11 7.91 -20.79
N ILE A 615 22.73 8.51 -19.77
CA ILE A 615 22.94 7.93 -18.44
C ILE A 615 22.25 8.84 -17.44
N LEU A 616 21.33 8.28 -16.65
CA LEU A 616 20.55 9.04 -15.67
C LEU A 616 20.88 8.54 -14.27
N PHE A 617 21.19 9.46 -13.36
CA PHE A 617 21.47 9.23 -11.95
C PHE A 617 20.42 9.87 -11.05
N LEU A 618 19.72 10.90 -11.52
CA LEU A 618 18.71 11.62 -10.75
C LEU A 618 17.42 10.78 -10.72
N ASP A 619 16.90 10.56 -9.52
CA ASP A 619 15.77 9.69 -9.20
C ASP A 619 15.97 8.20 -9.56
N GLY A 620 17.20 7.80 -9.89
CA GLY A 620 17.57 6.40 -10.10
C GLY A 620 18.57 6.21 -11.23
N PHE A 621 19.24 5.05 -11.21
CA PHE A 621 20.22 4.70 -12.25
C PHE A 621 19.51 4.13 -13.48
N GLN A 622 19.63 4.79 -14.63
CA GLN A 622 19.13 4.32 -15.93
C GLN A 622 20.16 4.56 -17.03
N VAL A 623 20.20 3.70 -18.05
CA VAL A 623 21.08 3.84 -19.20
C VAL A 623 20.34 3.49 -20.49
N TRP A 624 20.34 4.40 -21.45
CA TRP A 624 19.67 4.28 -22.75
C TRP A 624 20.70 4.31 -23.87
N ASP A 625 20.72 3.29 -24.73
CA ASP A 625 21.67 3.20 -25.83
C ASP A 625 21.43 4.25 -26.94
N LYS A 626 22.31 4.31 -27.93
CA LYS A 626 22.19 5.26 -29.07
C LYS A 626 20.91 5.10 -29.91
N ASN A 627 20.24 3.96 -29.82
CA ASN A 627 18.96 3.70 -30.51
C ASN A 627 17.74 4.07 -29.64
N GLY A 628 17.97 4.32 -28.35
CA GLY A 628 16.94 4.58 -27.34
C GLY A 628 16.34 3.33 -26.71
N ILE A 629 17.11 2.24 -26.68
CA ILE A 629 16.79 1.01 -25.96
C ILE A 629 17.34 1.13 -24.53
N ASP A 630 16.49 0.82 -23.54
CA ASP A 630 16.90 0.72 -22.15
C ASP A 630 17.86 -0.47 -21.95
N ILE A 631 19.12 -0.16 -21.70
CA ILE A 631 20.18 -1.15 -21.43
C ILE A 631 20.55 -1.21 -19.94
N THR A 632 19.79 -0.57 -19.05
CA THR A 632 20.04 -0.51 -17.60
C THR A 632 20.29 -1.89 -17.01
N LYS A 633 19.49 -2.89 -17.41
CA LYS A 633 19.61 -4.29 -16.94
C LYS A 633 20.92 -4.98 -17.34
N SER A 634 21.65 -4.43 -18.32
CA SER A 634 22.95 -4.97 -18.75
C SER A 634 24.08 -4.64 -17.76
N PHE A 635 23.86 -3.69 -16.85
CA PHE A 635 24.82 -3.31 -15.80
C PHE A 635 24.60 -4.20 -14.58
N THR A 636 25.47 -5.19 -14.38
CA THR A 636 25.51 -5.97 -13.13
C THR A 636 25.79 -5.04 -11.93
N PRO A 637 25.52 -5.46 -10.67
CA PRO A 637 25.73 -4.61 -9.51
C PRO A 637 27.14 -3.98 -9.44
N ILE A 638 28.19 -4.76 -9.72
CA ILE A 638 29.57 -4.26 -9.76
C ILE A 638 29.78 -3.30 -10.93
N LEU A 639 29.25 -3.57 -12.13
CA LEU A 639 29.38 -2.67 -13.28
C LEU A 639 28.64 -1.34 -13.07
N LYS A 640 27.48 -1.40 -12.43
CA LYS A 640 26.70 -0.22 -12.01
C LYS A 640 27.50 0.63 -11.02
N GLN A 641 27.98 0.03 -9.93
CA GLN A 641 28.78 0.75 -8.92
C GLN A 641 30.09 1.30 -9.52
N LEU A 642 30.75 0.52 -10.39
CA LEU A 642 31.96 0.95 -11.10
C LEU A 642 31.72 2.16 -11.99
N LEU A 643 30.64 2.16 -12.79
CA LEU A 643 30.29 3.31 -13.62
C LEU A 643 29.95 4.55 -12.78
N ILE A 644 29.15 4.37 -11.71
CA ILE A 644 28.79 5.44 -10.78
C ILE A 644 30.05 6.08 -10.19
N LEU A 645 30.95 5.28 -9.62
CA LEU A 645 32.21 5.76 -9.05
C LEU A 645 33.03 6.54 -10.06
N ILE A 646 33.22 5.99 -11.26
CA ILE A 646 34.05 6.66 -12.27
C ILE A 646 33.42 7.99 -12.67
N ILE A 647 32.10 8.07 -12.89
CA ILE A 647 31.43 9.34 -13.25
C ILE A 647 31.51 10.35 -12.11
N LEU A 648 31.15 9.96 -10.87
CA LEU A 648 31.18 10.87 -9.71
C LEU A 648 32.58 11.45 -9.48
N TYR A 649 33.63 10.62 -9.55
CA TYR A 649 35.02 11.09 -9.41
C TYR A 649 35.54 11.85 -10.63
N SER A 650 35.03 11.59 -11.83
CA SER A 650 35.37 12.36 -13.04
C SER A 650 34.87 13.79 -12.91
N VAL A 651 33.65 13.97 -12.41
CA VAL A 651 33.00 15.27 -12.26
C VAL A 651 33.52 16.02 -11.05
N ASN A 652 33.50 15.40 -9.86
CA ASN A 652 33.77 16.10 -8.61
C ASN A 652 35.26 16.39 -8.41
N ASN A 653 36.15 15.49 -8.83
CA ASN A 653 37.59 15.63 -8.60
C ASN A 653 38.36 16.09 -9.85
N LYS A 654 37.68 16.23 -11.00
CA LYS A 654 38.23 16.61 -12.33
C LYS A 654 39.41 15.74 -12.84
N LYS A 655 39.79 14.68 -12.12
CA LYS A 655 40.92 13.78 -12.42
C LYS A 655 40.50 12.31 -12.58
N GLY A 656 39.28 11.94 -12.18
CA GLY A 656 38.83 10.55 -12.17
C GLY A 656 39.21 9.78 -10.89
N ILE A 657 38.98 8.47 -10.89
CA ILE A 657 39.19 7.59 -9.73
C ILE A 657 40.45 6.72 -9.89
N SER A 658 41.24 6.61 -8.84
CA SER A 658 42.47 5.81 -8.86
C SER A 658 42.19 4.31 -8.80
N ASN A 659 43.13 3.52 -9.32
CA ASN A 659 43.13 2.06 -9.18
C ASN A 659 43.11 1.56 -7.72
N VAL A 660 43.71 2.32 -6.80
CA VAL A 660 43.78 2.00 -5.36
C VAL A 660 42.42 2.23 -4.72
N THR A 661 41.83 3.40 -4.96
CA THR A 661 40.50 3.76 -4.47
C THR A 661 39.41 2.81 -5.01
N LEU A 662 39.49 2.42 -6.29
CA LEU A 662 38.56 1.41 -6.84
C LEU A 662 38.65 0.06 -6.12
N ARG A 663 39.86 -0.37 -5.74
CA ARG A 663 40.04 -1.59 -4.95
C ARG A 663 39.43 -1.41 -3.57
N GLU A 664 39.75 -0.33 -2.87
CA GLU A 664 39.25 -0.05 -1.52
C GLU A 664 37.72 0.08 -1.46
N LEU A 665 37.07 0.54 -2.53
CA LEU A 665 35.62 0.70 -2.55
C LEU A 665 34.84 -0.52 -3.06
N LEU A 666 35.38 -1.25 -4.05
CA LEU A 666 34.65 -2.37 -4.69
C LEU A 666 35.19 -3.76 -4.37
N TRP A 667 36.45 -3.86 -3.95
CA TRP A 667 37.18 -5.12 -3.76
C TRP A 667 38.08 -5.06 -2.51
N PHE A 668 37.61 -4.44 -1.43
CA PHE A 668 38.38 -4.26 -0.19
C PHE A 668 38.74 -5.58 0.50
N ASP A 669 37.95 -6.62 0.24
CA ASP A 669 38.08 -7.97 0.78
C ASP A 669 38.97 -8.89 -0.08
N LYS A 670 39.51 -8.38 -1.20
CA LYS A 670 40.32 -9.18 -2.14
C LYS A 670 41.80 -8.86 -2.01
N MET A 671 42.62 -9.92 -2.10
CA MET A 671 44.06 -9.78 -2.32
C MET A 671 44.35 -9.01 -3.61
N ASP A 672 45.47 -8.28 -3.63
CA ASP A 672 45.81 -7.34 -4.70
C ASP A 672 45.73 -7.93 -6.11
N GLU A 673 46.24 -9.14 -6.31
CA GLU A 673 46.24 -9.81 -7.61
C GLU A 673 44.81 -10.16 -8.07
N SER A 674 43.96 -10.61 -7.15
CA SER A 674 42.55 -10.91 -7.41
C SER A 674 41.74 -9.65 -7.71
N ALA A 675 41.95 -8.58 -6.94
CA ALA A 675 41.31 -7.28 -7.19
C ALA A 675 41.70 -6.70 -8.56
N GLN A 676 42.98 -6.82 -8.94
CA GLN A 676 43.45 -6.38 -10.25
C GLN A 676 42.79 -7.17 -11.39
N ASN A 677 42.66 -8.49 -11.26
CA ASN A 677 41.99 -9.34 -12.24
C ASN A 677 40.50 -8.99 -12.37
N ASN A 678 39.79 -8.85 -11.24
CA ASN A 678 38.39 -8.44 -11.22
C ASN A 678 38.18 -7.07 -11.86
N ARG A 679 39.04 -6.09 -11.54
CA ARG A 679 39.01 -4.77 -12.19
C ARG A 679 39.21 -4.87 -13.69
N ARG A 680 40.21 -5.62 -14.17
CA ARG A 680 40.50 -5.77 -15.61
C ARG A 680 39.29 -6.31 -16.38
N VAL A 681 38.64 -7.33 -15.84
CA VAL A 681 37.44 -7.94 -16.43
C VAL A 681 36.27 -6.96 -16.43
N ASN A 682 35.99 -6.29 -15.30
CA ASN A 682 34.86 -5.37 -15.21
C ASN A 682 35.06 -4.10 -16.06
N ILE A 683 36.29 -3.57 -16.14
CA ILE A 683 36.62 -2.46 -17.04
C ILE A 683 36.39 -2.85 -18.51
N ARG A 684 36.79 -4.06 -18.91
CA ARG A 684 36.53 -4.56 -20.27
C ARG A 684 35.03 -4.64 -20.56
N LYS A 685 34.24 -5.20 -19.64
CA LYS A 685 32.78 -5.28 -19.78
C LYS A 685 32.13 -3.90 -19.81
N LEU A 686 32.60 -2.97 -18.98
CA LEU A 686 32.10 -1.60 -18.94
C LEU A 686 32.34 -0.87 -20.27
N LYS A 687 33.55 -1.01 -20.86
CA LYS A 687 33.84 -0.45 -22.19
C LYS A 687 32.86 -0.93 -23.26
N LEU A 688 32.58 -2.23 -23.31
CA LEU A 688 31.61 -2.80 -24.26
C LEU A 688 30.18 -2.28 -24.06
N LEU A 689 29.80 -1.92 -22.83
CA LEU A 689 28.51 -1.31 -22.55
C LEU A 689 28.49 0.17 -22.97
N LEU A 690 29.57 0.91 -22.72
CA LEU A 690 29.68 2.31 -23.12
C LEU A 690 29.77 2.48 -24.64
N GLU A 691 30.33 1.52 -25.39
CA GLU A 691 30.32 1.50 -26.87
C GLU A 691 28.91 1.44 -27.48
N LYS A 692 27.90 1.03 -26.70
CA LYS A 692 26.48 1.06 -27.13
C LYS A 692 25.90 2.49 -27.05
N LEU A 693 26.51 3.37 -26.29
CA LEU A 693 26.18 4.78 -26.22
C LEU A 693 26.90 5.53 -27.34
N ASP A 694 26.34 6.67 -27.73
CA ASP A 694 26.95 7.57 -28.71
C ASP A 694 27.87 8.56 -27.98
N GLY A 695 29.18 8.37 -28.12
CA GLY A 695 30.16 9.29 -27.54
C GLY A 695 30.34 9.20 -26.03
N ALA A 696 30.32 8.00 -25.45
CA ALA A 696 30.77 7.76 -24.08
C ALA A 696 32.05 6.91 -24.09
N GLU A 697 33.17 7.48 -23.66
CA GLU A 697 34.46 6.79 -23.67
C GLU A 697 35.06 6.73 -22.27
N LEU A 698 35.51 5.52 -21.89
CA LEU A 698 36.30 5.33 -20.68
C LEU A 698 37.78 5.58 -20.96
N VAL A 699 38.30 6.67 -20.40
CA VAL A 699 39.68 7.12 -20.56
C VAL A 699 40.50 6.74 -19.33
N LYS A 700 41.76 6.38 -19.57
CA LYS A 700 42.74 6.13 -18.51
C LYS A 700 43.91 7.09 -18.64
N GLU A 701 44.06 7.99 -17.69
CA GLU A 701 45.19 8.93 -17.62
C GLU A 701 46.08 8.51 -16.45
N SER A 702 47.29 8.01 -16.74
CA SER A 702 48.19 7.38 -15.76
C SER A 702 47.53 6.24 -14.96
N THR A 703 47.21 6.47 -13.68
CA THR A 703 46.60 5.50 -12.75
C THR A 703 45.12 5.77 -12.48
N TYR A 704 44.54 6.81 -13.10
CA TYR A 704 43.17 7.25 -12.89
C TYR A 704 42.27 6.87 -14.06
N TRP A 705 41.03 6.51 -13.74
CA TRP A 705 39.96 6.23 -14.69
C TRP A 705 38.95 7.37 -14.68
N SER A 706 38.57 7.84 -15.86
CA SER A 706 37.53 8.83 -16.06
C SER A 706 36.64 8.49 -17.25
N VAL A 707 35.44 9.05 -17.30
CA VAL A 707 34.58 8.97 -18.49
C VAL A 707 34.53 10.34 -19.16
N LYS A 708 34.71 10.36 -20.48
CA LYS A 708 34.47 11.53 -21.32
C LYS A 708 33.20 11.33 -22.13
N PHE A 709 32.34 12.34 -22.12
CA PHE A 709 31.10 12.36 -22.89
C PHE A 709 31.19 13.44 -23.97
N THR A 710 30.90 13.07 -25.21
CA THR A 710 30.85 13.99 -26.35
C THR A 710 29.42 14.21 -26.85
N GLN A 711 28.62 13.14 -26.99
CA GLN A 711 27.21 13.22 -27.39
C GLN A 711 26.26 12.61 -26.36
N THR A 712 26.74 11.68 -25.52
CA THR A 712 25.92 11.04 -24.50
C THR A 712 25.49 12.06 -23.45
N TYR A 713 24.18 12.09 -23.18
CA TYR A 713 23.61 12.93 -22.16
C TYR A 713 23.77 12.30 -20.77
N CYS A 714 24.11 13.12 -19.76
CA CYS A 714 24.15 12.70 -18.36
C CYS A 714 23.50 13.77 -17.48
N ASP A 715 22.39 13.43 -16.83
CA ASP A 715 21.60 14.37 -16.02
C ASP A 715 22.37 14.95 -14.83
N TYR A 716 23.19 14.12 -14.18
CA TYR A 716 24.07 14.53 -13.08
C TYR A 716 25.10 15.57 -13.54
N ILE A 717 25.71 15.34 -14.71
CA ILE A 717 26.69 16.28 -15.28
C ILE A 717 26.02 17.60 -15.66
N GLU A 718 24.81 17.53 -16.23
CA GLU A 718 24.03 18.72 -16.58
C GLU A 718 23.76 19.60 -15.35
N VAL A 719 23.34 18.98 -14.24
CA VAL A 719 23.15 19.70 -12.97
C VAL A 719 24.47 20.23 -12.42
N CYS A 720 25.55 19.45 -12.44
CA CYS A 720 26.86 19.93 -11.98
C CYS A 720 27.38 21.12 -12.81
N ASN A 721 27.18 21.12 -14.13
CA ASN A 721 27.51 22.26 -14.99
C ASN A 721 26.68 23.50 -14.62
N CYS A 722 25.40 23.33 -14.33
CA CYS A 722 24.55 24.43 -13.85
C CYS A 722 25.06 24.98 -12.51
N ILE A 723 25.43 24.11 -11.57
CA ILE A 723 26.00 24.50 -10.27
C ILE A 723 27.28 25.32 -10.49
N ASP A 724 28.18 24.86 -11.37
CA ASP A 724 29.43 25.57 -11.68
C ASP A 724 29.18 26.96 -12.30
N LYS A 725 28.24 27.09 -13.26
CA LYS A 725 27.86 28.38 -13.85
C LYS A 725 27.36 29.37 -12.80
N VAL A 726 26.49 28.91 -11.89
CA VAL A 726 25.94 29.74 -10.82
C VAL A 726 27.02 30.13 -9.81
N LYS A 727 27.90 29.18 -9.42
CA LYS A 727 29.05 29.46 -8.54
C LYS A 727 30.02 30.48 -9.13
N ASN A 728 30.16 30.51 -10.45
CA ASN A 728 30.98 31.49 -11.17
C ASN A 728 30.29 32.85 -11.38
N ASN A 729 29.11 33.07 -10.78
CA ASN A 729 28.31 34.30 -10.89
C ASN A 729 27.96 34.68 -12.34
N GLU A 730 27.75 33.70 -13.22
CA GLU A 730 27.23 33.98 -14.56
C GLU A 730 25.82 34.60 -14.46
N PRO A 731 25.55 35.73 -15.14
CA PRO A 731 24.27 36.43 -15.01
C PRO A 731 23.14 35.61 -15.66
N ILE A 732 22.04 35.41 -14.92
CA ILE A 732 20.83 34.77 -15.44
C ILE A 732 19.89 35.83 -16.02
N THR A 733 19.46 35.64 -17.26
CA THR A 733 18.62 36.57 -18.02
C THR A 733 17.49 35.81 -18.73
N ALA A 734 16.54 36.55 -19.31
CA ALA A 734 15.48 35.96 -20.12
C ALA A 734 15.99 35.11 -21.30
N THR A 735 17.19 35.38 -21.81
CA THR A 735 17.74 34.67 -22.97
C THR A 735 18.39 33.34 -22.61
N ASN A 736 18.90 33.17 -21.39
CA ASN A 736 19.60 31.95 -20.95
C ASN A 736 18.83 31.13 -19.89
N ILE A 737 17.69 31.63 -19.38
CA ILE A 737 16.89 30.91 -18.37
C ILE A 737 16.43 29.53 -18.85
N ASN A 738 16.17 29.37 -20.15
CA ASN A 738 15.74 28.11 -20.74
C ASN A 738 16.88 27.07 -20.82
N ASP A 739 18.12 27.52 -20.66
CA ASP A 739 19.31 26.65 -20.62
C ASP A 739 19.56 26.10 -19.20
N LEU A 740 18.82 26.56 -18.19
CA LEU A 740 18.94 26.06 -16.82
C LEU A 740 18.07 24.81 -16.64
N PRO A 741 18.63 23.69 -16.16
CA PRO A 741 17.87 22.48 -15.90
C PRO A 741 17.09 22.56 -14.57
N LEU A 742 16.28 23.61 -14.37
CA LEU A 742 15.57 23.86 -13.11
C LEU A 742 14.74 22.67 -12.62
N ASN A 743 14.14 21.92 -13.55
CA ASN A 743 13.39 20.71 -13.24
C ASN A 743 14.27 19.55 -12.74
N LEU A 744 15.53 19.47 -13.18
CA LEU A 744 16.47 18.43 -12.72
C LEU A 744 17.03 18.74 -11.34
N LEU A 745 17.02 20.01 -10.91
CA LEU A 745 17.43 20.37 -9.56
C LEU A 745 16.53 19.74 -8.49
N SER A 746 15.33 19.27 -8.81
CA SER A 746 14.49 18.51 -7.87
C SER A 746 14.89 17.02 -7.73
N GLY A 747 15.69 16.48 -8.65
CA GLY A 747 15.97 15.05 -8.70
C GLY A 747 16.98 14.61 -7.64
N GLN A 748 16.70 13.53 -6.92
CA GLN A 748 17.59 13.01 -5.88
C GLN A 748 18.71 12.17 -6.49
N LEU A 749 19.96 12.33 -6.02
CA LEU A 749 21.08 11.55 -6.54
C LEU A 749 20.98 10.07 -6.11
N LEU A 750 20.69 9.18 -7.06
CA LEU A 750 20.72 7.72 -6.88
C LEU A 750 20.04 7.22 -5.58
N PRO A 751 18.78 7.59 -5.29
CA PRO A 751 18.13 7.33 -4.01
C PRO A 751 18.03 5.83 -3.66
N TYR A 752 17.93 4.98 -4.69
CA TYR A 752 17.79 3.52 -4.55
C TYR A 752 19.13 2.76 -4.53
N VAL A 753 20.28 3.44 -4.57
CA VAL A 753 21.60 2.80 -4.42
C VAL A 753 22.06 2.96 -2.98
N GLN A 754 22.14 1.85 -2.25
CA GLN A 754 22.53 1.79 -0.84
C GLN A 754 23.98 1.26 -0.73
N THR A 755 24.94 2.18 -0.66
CA THR A 755 26.37 1.89 -0.47
C THR A 755 27.00 3.02 0.33
N ASP A 756 27.69 2.70 1.43
CA ASP A 756 28.20 3.67 2.41
C ASP A 756 29.06 4.78 1.77
N TRP A 757 29.90 4.44 0.79
CA TRP A 757 30.75 5.42 0.11
C TRP A 757 29.99 6.47 -0.70
N LEU A 758 28.72 6.20 -1.06
CA LEU A 758 27.88 7.09 -1.87
C LEU A 758 27.19 8.16 -1.02
N ASP A 759 27.05 7.96 0.29
CA ASP A 759 26.29 8.86 1.16
C ASP A 759 26.93 10.25 1.23
N SER A 760 28.26 10.32 1.25
CA SER A 760 28.99 11.59 1.18
C SER A 760 28.74 12.34 -0.14
N PHE A 761 28.67 11.63 -1.27
CA PHE A 761 28.34 12.24 -2.57
C PHE A 761 26.91 12.75 -2.61
N LYS A 762 25.95 12.00 -2.06
CA LYS A 762 24.53 12.41 -1.97
C LYS A 762 24.36 13.65 -1.13
N SER A 763 24.97 13.68 0.06
CA SER A 763 24.92 14.84 0.95
C SER A 763 25.57 16.07 0.31
N ASN A 764 26.77 15.92 -0.28
CA ASN A 764 27.45 17.02 -0.97
C ASN A 764 26.66 17.54 -2.18
N TYR A 765 26.02 16.64 -2.93
CA TYR A 765 25.17 17.01 -4.05
C TYR A 765 23.94 17.79 -3.58
N ALA A 766 23.19 17.28 -2.59
CA ALA A 766 22.02 17.94 -2.04
C ALA A 766 22.36 19.36 -1.52
N ASN A 767 23.44 19.48 -0.74
CA ASN A 767 23.91 20.78 -0.25
C ASN A 767 24.29 21.73 -1.40
N SER A 768 25.01 21.23 -2.42
CA SER A 768 25.38 22.06 -3.58
C SER A 768 24.17 22.53 -4.38
N VAL A 769 23.12 21.70 -4.48
CA VAL A 769 21.85 22.08 -5.11
C VAL A 769 21.13 23.14 -4.29
N LEU A 770 21.05 22.99 -2.96
CA LEU A 770 20.45 23.99 -2.06
C LEU A 770 21.17 25.34 -2.15
N ASP A 771 22.50 25.36 -2.08
CA ASP A 771 23.31 26.58 -2.22
C ASP A 771 23.09 27.26 -3.58
N THR A 772 23.00 26.46 -4.63
CA THR A 772 22.74 26.92 -6.01
C THR A 772 21.33 27.50 -6.13
N ALA A 773 20.33 26.83 -5.56
CA ALA A 773 18.94 27.30 -5.53
C ALA A 773 18.81 28.64 -4.80
N ILE A 774 19.47 28.79 -3.64
CA ILE A 774 19.53 30.05 -2.90
C ILE A 774 20.18 31.14 -3.76
N SER A 775 21.33 30.84 -4.38
CA SER A 775 22.05 31.81 -5.24
C SER A 775 21.23 32.22 -6.46
N LEU A 776 20.54 31.27 -7.11
CA LEU A 776 19.62 31.54 -8.21
C LEU A 776 18.45 32.42 -7.78
N SER A 777 17.85 32.16 -6.61
CA SER A 777 16.72 32.95 -6.10
C SER A 777 17.05 34.43 -5.90
N LYS A 778 18.34 34.75 -5.71
CA LYS A 778 18.87 36.10 -5.49
C LYS A 778 19.24 36.84 -6.78
N GLN A 779 19.30 36.17 -7.92
CA GLN A 779 19.57 36.79 -9.22
C GLN A 779 18.41 37.72 -9.60
N GLU A 780 18.72 38.93 -10.11
CA GLU A 780 17.73 39.99 -10.33
C GLU A 780 16.57 39.54 -11.23
N TYR A 781 16.87 38.81 -12.30
CA TYR A 781 15.86 38.27 -13.22
C TYR A 781 14.92 37.26 -12.54
N ILE A 782 15.47 36.40 -11.68
CA ILE A 782 14.71 35.37 -10.96
C ILE A 782 13.87 35.98 -9.85
N LYS A 783 14.43 36.95 -9.12
CA LYS A 783 13.76 37.67 -8.02
C LYS A 783 12.47 38.36 -8.48
N GLY A 784 12.43 38.82 -9.74
CA GLY A 784 11.24 39.39 -10.36
C GLY A 784 10.21 38.38 -10.87
N ASN A 785 10.50 37.08 -10.87
CA ASN A 785 9.65 36.04 -11.45
C ASN A 785 9.16 35.02 -10.39
N ASN A 786 7.97 35.26 -9.87
CA ASN A 786 7.37 34.43 -8.82
C ASN A 786 7.21 32.95 -9.22
N GLU A 787 6.94 32.62 -10.48
CA GLU A 787 6.80 31.22 -10.90
C GLU A 787 8.15 30.49 -10.90
N LEU A 788 9.24 31.17 -11.27
CA LEU A 788 10.59 30.61 -11.14
C LEU A 788 11.00 30.44 -9.67
N LEU A 789 10.65 31.40 -8.81
CA LEU A 789 10.87 31.27 -7.36
C LEU A 789 10.13 30.07 -6.75
N ILE A 790 8.89 29.81 -7.19
CA ILE A 790 8.13 28.62 -6.77
C ILE A 790 8.83 27.34 -7.26
N GLN A 791 9.32 27.30 -8.49
CA GLN A 791 10.05 26.13 -9.01
C GLN A 791 11.35 25.88 -8.24
N ILE A 792 12.12 26.92 -7.96
CA ILE A 792 13.34 26.84 -7.16
C ILE A 792 13.03 26.31 -5.75
N ALA A 793 12.01 26.85 -5.09
CA ALA A 793 11.62 26.37 -3.77
C ALA A 793 11.11 24.92 -3.77
N ASN A 794 10.42 24.48 -4.82
CA ASN A 794 10.04 23.07 -4.97
C ASN A 794 11.26 22.16 -5.09
N SER A 795 12.30 22.59 -5.83
CA SER A 795 13.56 21.85 -5.91
C SER A 795 14.24 21.77 -4.55
N MET A 796 14.25 22.85 -3.76
CA MET A 796 14.79 22.82 -2.40
C MET A 796 14.04 21.82 -1.51
N PHE A 797 12.70 21.84 -1.53
CA PHE A 797 11.88 20.89 -0.76
C PHE A 797 12.05 19.43 -1.16
N ALA A 798 12.51 19.14 -2.37
CA ALA A 798 12.82 17.78 -2.79
C ALA A 798 14.08 17.20 -2.10
N HIS A 799 14.98 18.07 -1.64
CA HIS A 799 16.22 17.69 -0.92
C HIS A 799 16.11 17.87 0.59
N ASP A 800 15.44 18.93 1.04
CA ASP A 800 15.18 19.18 2.45
C ASP A 800 13.74 19.69 2.66
N LYS A 801 12.90 18.83 3.22
CA LYS A 801 11.49 19.14 3.51
C LYS A 801 11.32 20.19 4.60
N THR A 802 12.35 20.41 5.41
CA THR A 802 12.37 21.32 6.56
C THR A 802 13.19 22.59 6.31
N ASP A 803 13.55 22.86 5.05
CA ASP A 803 14.26 24.08 4.67
C ASP A 803 13.36 25.33 4.82
N GLU A 804 13.72 26.17 5.79
CA GLU A 804 12.98 27.40 6.11
C GLU A 804 13.08 28.46 5.01
N TYR A 805 14.20 28.54 4.28
CA TYR A 805 14.36 29.50 3.19
C TYR A 805 13.41 29.15 2.03
N ALA A 806 13.30 27.86 1.70
CA ALA A 806 12.36 27.35 0.70
C ALA A 806 10.90 27.65 1.10
N LEU A 807 10.56 27.50 2.38
CA LEU A 807 9.25 27.87 2.93
C LEU A 807 8.93 29.33 2.69
N ILE A 808 9.82 30.22 3.12
CA ILE A 808 9.64 31.67 2.99
C ILE A 808 9.52 32.04 1.51
N LEU A 809 10.43 31.55 0.67
CA LEU A 809 10.47 31.84 -0.75
C LEU A 809 9.17 31.43 -1.46
N LYS A 810 8.70 30.19 -1.21
CA LYS A 810 7.47 29.66 -1.84
C LYS A 810 6.22 30.35 -1.33
N CYS A 811 6.09 30.57 -0.03
CA CYS A 811 4.92 31.23 0.55
C CYS A 811 4.79 32.66 0.05
N GLN A 812 5.90 33.42 -0.02
CA GLN A 812 5.91 34.77 -0.54
C GLN A 812 5.55 34.84 -2.02
N ALA A 813 6.16 33.98 -2.84
CA ALA A 813 5.88 33.95 -4.28
C ALA A 813 4.42 33.55 -4.57
N LEU A 814 3.88 32.56 -3.86
CA LEU A 814 2.47 32.16 -3.97
C LEU A 814 1.52 33.26 -3.51
N TYR A 815 1.83 33.94 -2.40
CA TYR A 815 1.02 35.04 -1.88
C TYR A 815 0.99 36.23 -2.84
N LYS A 816 2.15 36.62 -3.40
CA LYS A 816 2.26 37.66 -4.44
C LYS A 816 1.50 37.32 -5.73
N ASN A 817 1.39 36.03 -6.07
CA ASN A 817 0.59 35.55 -7.20
C ASN A 817 -0.92 35.42 -6.90
N GLY A 818 -1.39 35.90 -5.74
CA GLY A 818 -2.80 35.79 -5.32
C GLY A 818 -3.22 34.37 -4.94
N ARG A 819 -2.27 33.42 -4.83
CA ARG A 819 -2.49 32.01 -4.49
C ARG A 819 -2.39 31.78 -2.97
N THR A 820 -3.10 32.58 -2.18
CA THR A 820 -3.03 32.58 -0.71
C THR A 820 -3.36 31.23 -0.08
N SER A 821 -4.35 30.52 -0.61
CA SER A 821 -4.70 29.17 -0.14
C SER A 821 -3.54 28.19 -0.30
N LEU A 822 -2.86 28.20 -1.44
CA LEU A 822 -1.68 27.37 -1.70
C LEU A 822 -0.48 27.76 -0.82
N ALA A 823 -0.29 29.04 -0.55
CA ALA A 823 0.73 29.51 0.39
C ALA A 823 0.45 28.98 1.80
N LYS A 824 -0.81 29.06 2.27
CA LYS A 824 -1.21 28.53 3.58
C LYS A 824 -1.06 27.01 3.67
N THR A 825 -1.50 26.28 2.64
CA THR A 825 -1.29 24.83 2.56
C THR A 825 0.20 24.47 2.59
N THR A 826 1.05 25.23 1.91
CA THR A 826 2.52 25.02 1.92
C THR A 826 3.08 25.19 3.32
N PHE A 827 2.69 26.26 4.03
CA PHE A 827 3.09 26.52 5.42
C PHE A 827 2.60 25.42 6.38
N ASP A 828 1.33 25.03 6.30
CA ASP A 828 0.79 24.00 7.19
C ASP A 828 1.46 22.63 6.95
N THR A 829 1.74 22.30 5.69
CA THR A 829 2.48 21.08 5.32
C THR A 829 3.90 21.10 5.91
N PHE A 830 4.59 22.24 5.81
CA PHE A 830 5.91 22.42 6.41
C PHE A 830 5.87 22.24 7.92
N CYS A 831 4.91 22.87 8.63
CA CYS A 831 4.79 22.72 10.08
C CYS A 831 4.60 21.26 10.50
N ASN A 832 3.80 20.50 9.74
CA ASN A 832 3.58 19.08 9.99
C ASN A 832 4.85 18.25 9.77
N GLU A 833 5.58 18.47 8.67
CA GLU A 833 6.84 17.77 8.39
C GLU A 833 7.93 18.16 9.41
N TYR A 834 8.03 19.44 9.76
CA TYR A 834 8.94 19.95 10.80
C TYR A 834 8.67 19.28 12.16
N LYS A 835 7.41 19.20 12.59
CA LYS A 835 7.01 18.51 13.82
C LYS A 835 7.27 17.02 13.75
N ALA A 836 7.00 16.37 12.62
CA ALA A 836 7.24 14.94 12.46
C ALA A 836 8.73 14.57 12.51
N MET A 837 9.61 15.42 11.95
CA MET A 837 11.05 15.15 11.89
C MET A 837 11.80 15.58 13.16
N LEU A 838 11.41 16.70 13.79
CA LEU A 838 12.13 17.30 14.92
C LEU A 838 11.40 17.19 16.26
N ASN A 839 10.17 16.67 16.27
CA ASN A 839 9.31 16.54 17.46
C ASN A 839 9.06 17.88 18.21
N THR A 840 9.07 18.99 17.47
CA THR A 840 8.83 20.34 17.99
C THR A 840 7.96 21.15 17.02
N ASP A 841 7.15 22.06 17.55
CA ASP A 841 6.33 22.95 16.71
C ASP A 841 7.20 24.07 16.11
N TYR A 842 6.92 24.42 14.84
CA TYR A 842 7.61 25.51 14.16
C TYR A 842 7.21 26.87 14.75
N THR A 843 8.19 27.74 14.99
CA THR A 843 8.03 28.92 15.84
C THR A 843 7.42 30.13 15.15
N LYS A 844 7.58 30.28 13.82
CA LYS A 844 7.04 31.42 13.07
C LYS A 844 5.62 31.14 12.61
N THR A 845 4.76 32.15 12.68
CA THR A 845 3.41 32.15 12.14
C THR A 845 3.40 32.34 10.62
N PHE A 846 2.29 31.99 9.97
CA PHE A 846 2.11 32.19 8.53
C PHE A 846 2.33 33.66 8.11
N ASN A 847 1.83 34.61 8.92
CA ASN A 847 1.98 36.03 8.65
C ASN A 847 3.44 36.50 8.77
N GLU A 848 4.21 35.95 9.69
CA GLU A 848 5.65 36.25 9.81
C GLU A 848 6.43 35.69 8.61
N VAL A 849 6.07 34.49 8.13
CA VAL A 849 6.70 33.87 6.95
C VAL A 849 6.47 34.69 5.67
N ILE A 850 5.22 35.11 5.38
CA ILE A 850 4.92 35.88 4.16
C ILE A 850 5.47 37.32 4.19
N ASN A 851 5.73 37.87 5.38
CA ASN A 851 6.30 39.22 5.55
C ASN A 851 7.80 39.23 5.87
N CYS A 852 8.44 38.05 5.97
CA CYS A 852 9.86 37.93 6.25
C CYS A 852 10.70 38.61 5.15
N GLN A 853 11.81 39.26 5.49
CA GLN A 853 12.76 39.74 4.47
C GLN A 853 13.76 38.62 4.17
N LEU A 854 13.96 38.33 2.87
CA LEU A 854 14.91 37.35 2.34
C LEU A 854 16.18 38.03 1.79
#